data_AF-E4YZV2-F1
#
_entry.id   AF-E4YZV2-F1
#
_cell.length_a   1.000
_cell.length_b   1.000
_cell.length_c   1.000
_cell.angle_alpha   90.00
_cell.angle_beta   90.00
_cell.angle_gamma   90.00
#
_symmetry.space_group_name_H-M   'P 1'
#
loop_
_entity.id
_entity.type
_entity.pdbx_description
1 polymer ?
#
loop_
_entity_poly.entity_id
_entity_poly.type
_entity_poly.pdbx_seq_one_letter_code
_entity_poly.pdbx_strand_id
1 'polypeptide(L)'
;MFTEFLWLTALTLNEDEREALKGEINEWVKCFLPKLERESTRTDKCRLVASVERHEFGDDRGAFYLMKRNKCWKNSKQLQSKKKKFQNPSLSDVFIERYEIKEESGEWKLDNQLKGKLISEGGEALVFSEKFGGHEMAVRVQIFDPILFTKKLGGDQIKLKTHLISDYETAIDYDHKNDEKNNEDFVVPIHENVIRHYVNVELYDSGDVNKEDCLGWITIMEKCEGNLRDKLKRDKLDLEERKKIARGIQSGIKYLEKVGIKHKDRKLANYLLIGDVVRICDFGLVTEYSGRKSYRNLGYTRKGKKHRKEFALFAGTPGFAGKWQLGGGGSLKNNDILYLFCDWNTSWSLIYRPIDEKQRTEIDIINCGVRILKDEDHPYYYDHVIDNITKIISLPNAPDSFCLDSNLTKSYQMSNFKQQMTKCVNAEMRNLTKNTLDQKWSNLCVPISVTALLRFAMENDLAFDDKHNDYTFEQILTTLTMIVYPRSLAGLNLNPKKEEKDFQTNDIETMLERICKKTYLKESGWQIVREQGNLGPVFSECEFKNVILNENFVFSHPLTVTGAFLLPDDTVCFHQMVLDRVDDLTNEYVIQNSDFQHGGPVLRIPKTREYYVCDHFMLENRYGQGEFKYYGSKGEFMWLDNENVKNTMKPNRWYLLPQAYSIILNRLEDSSDSDSSEQSSPGSNLDVKLQPAG
;
A
#
# COMPACT_ATOMS: atom_id res chain seq x y z
N MET A 1 -23.85 -14.93 35.72
CA MET A 1 -22.49 -15.00 35.16
C MET A 1 -22.30 -16.47 34.82
N PHE A 2 -22.42 -16.84 33.54
CA PHE A 2 -22.48 -18.24 33.11
C PHE A 2 -21.14 -18.94 33.40
N THR A 3 -21.19 -20.09 34.05
CA THR A 3 -20.05 -20.91 34.51
C THR A 3 -19.20 -21.42 33.36
N GLU A 4 -19.79 -21.55 32.19
CA GLU A 4 -19.26 -22.16 30.98
C GLU A 4 -18.20 -21.27 30.31
N PHE A 5 -18.22 -19.94 30.54
CA PHE A 5 -17.17 -19.05 30.04
C PHE A 5 -15.80 -19.27 30.71
N LEU A 6 -15.73 -20.04 31.80
CA LEU A 6 -14.47 -20.52 32.36
C LEU A 6 -13.71 -21.43 31.37
N TRP A 7 -14.43 -22.09 30.46
CA TRP A 7 -13.86 -22.98 29.45
C TRP A 7 -13.37 -22.26 28.20
N LEU A 8 -13.61 -20.95 28.05
CA LEU A 8 -13.30 -20.20 26.83
C LEU A 8 -11.83 -20.32 26.40
N THR A 9 -10.93 -20.43 27.37
CA THR A 9 -9.49 -20.50 27.13
C THR A 9 -8.94 -21.93 27.11
N ALA A 10 -9.78 -22.93 27.37
CA ALA A 10 -9.38 -24.33 27.37
C ALA A 10 -9.06 -24.81 25.94
N LEU A 11 -7.91 -25.46 25.79
CA LEU A 11 -7.49 -26.05 24.51
C LEU A 11 -8.14 -27.41 24.25
N THR A 12 -8.64 -28.07 25.31
CA THR A 12 -9.28 -29.37 25.22
C THR A 12 -10.56 -29.33 26.04
N LEU A 13 -11.67 -29.69 25.40
CA LEU A 13 -12.99 -29.85 26.00
C LEU A 13 -13.60 -31.15 25.47
N ASN A 14 -14.44 -31.80 26.27
CA ASN A 14 -15.27 -32.90 25.79
C ASN A 14 -16.44 -32.37 24.93
N GLU A 15 -17.20 -33.26 24.29
CA GLU A 15 -18.27 -32.88 23.35
C GLU A 15 -19.38 -32.06 24.03
N ASP A 16 -19.83 -32.47 25.21
CA ASP A 16 -20.88 -31.78 25.97
C ASP A 16 -20.44 -30.37 26.39
N GLU A 17 -19.20 -30.23 26.87
CA GLU A 17 -18.60 -28.94 27.23
C GLU A 17 -18.49 -28.00 26.03
N ARG A 18 -18.11 -28.53 24.85
CA ARG A 18 -18.04 -27.75 23.61
C ARG A 18 -19.40 -27.26 23.17
N GLU A 19 -20.41 -28.14 23.18
CA GLU A 19 -21.76 -27.76 22.77
C GLU A 19 -22.40 -26.77 23.75
N ALA A 20 -22.17 -26.93 25.05
CA ALA A 20 -22.57 -25.95 26.06
C ALA A 20 -21.92 -24.57 25.80
N LEU A 21 -20.59 -24.53 25.61
CA LEU A 21 -19.87 -23.28 25.32
C LEU A 21 -20.31 -22.64 23.99
N LYS A 22 -20.54 -23.43 22.93
CA LYS A 22 -21.10 -22.94 21.66
C LYS A 22 -22.49 -22.34 21.88
N GLY A 23 -23.32 -22.96 22.70
CA GLY A 23 -24.63 -22.44 23.09
C GLY A 23 -24.53 -21.04 23.71
N GLU A 24 -23.70 -20.89 24.73
CA GLU A 24 -23.47 -19.61 25.42
C GLU A 24 -22.89 -18.53 24.50
N ILE A 25 -21.93 -18.90 23.65
CA ILE A 25 -21.38 -17.98 22.64
C ILE A 25 -22.46 -17.54 21.66
N ASN A 26 -23.30 -18.47 21.17
CA ASN A 26 -24.37 -18.14 20.24
C ASN A 26 -25.40 -17.21 20.87
N GLU A 27 -25.79 -17.43 22.12
CA GLU A 27 -26.69 -16.54 22.86
C GLU A 27 -26.06 -15.16 23.08
N TRP A 28 -24.78 -15.11 23.47
CA TRP A 28 -24.06 -13.85 23.58
C TRP A 28 -24.01 -13.10 22.24
N VAL A 29 -23.68 -13.78 21.13
CA VAL A 29 -23.67 -13.18 19.79
C VAL A 29 -25.05 -12.63 19.43
N LYS A 30 -26.13 -13.38 19.68
CA LYS A 30 -27.51 -12.90 19.44
C LYS A 30 -27.83 -11.62 20.20
N CYS A 31 -27.31 -11.44 21.41
CA CYS A 31 -27.44 -10.19 22.16
C CYS A 31 -26.48 -9.08 21.69
N PHE A 32 -25.35 -9.45 21.09
CA PHE A 32 -24.32 -8.53 20.63
C PHE A 32 -24.64 -7.94 19.25
N LEU A 33 -25.11 -8.76 18.30
CA LEU A 33 -25.41 -8.34 16.92
C LEU A 33 -26.36 -7.13 16.82
N PRO A 34 -27.45 -7.01 17.60
CA PRO A 34 -28.36 -5.87 17.53
C PRO A 34 -27.70 -4.53 17.90
N LYS A 35 -26.54 -4.55 18.57
CA LYS A 35 -25.77 -3.35 18.93
C LYS A 35 -24.84 -2.90 17.80
N LEU A 36 -24.68 -3.72 16.76
CA LEU A 36 -23.89 -3.42 15.58
C LEU A 36 -24.84 -2.87 14.50
N GLU A 37 -24.86 -1.56 14.35
CA GLU A 37 -25.53 -0.88 13.24
C GLU A 37 -24.51 0.01 12.52
N ARG A 38 -24.57 0.01 11.20
CA ARG A 38 -23.81 0.95 10.38
C ARG A 38 -24.54 1.38 9.13
N GLU A 39 -24.05 2.48 8.58
CA GLU A 39 -24.36 2.88 7.22
C GLU A 39 -23.35 2.28 6.24
N SER A 40 -23.71 2.26 4.96
CA SER A 40 -22.87 1.75 3.89
C SER A 40 -23.14 2.52 2.62
N THR A 41 -22.08 3.05 1.98
CA THR A 41 -22.18 3.70 0.67
C THR A 41 -21.97 2.71 -0.49
N ARG A 42 -21.71 1.44 -0.16
CA ARG A 42 -21.45 0.37 -1.13
C ARG A 42 -22.76 -0.14 -1.74
N THR A 43 -22.75 -0.32 -3.05
CA THR A 43 -23.92 -0.73 -3.85
C THR A 43 -24.05 -2.25 -3.97
N ASP A 44 -25.16 -2.72 -4.54
CA ASP A 44 -25.34 -4.15 -4.87
C ASP A 44 -24.26 -4.65 -5.85
N LYS A 45 -23.73 -3.79 -6.73
CA LYS A 45 -22.58 -4.12 -7.58
C LYS A 45 -21.32 -4.39 -6.76
N CYS A 46 -21.05 -3.55 -5.74
CA CYS A 46 -19.94 -3.76 -4.82
C CYS A 46 -20.08 -5.09 -4.09
N ARG A 47 -21.30 -5.41 -3.64
CA ARG A 47 -21.62 -6.68 -2.99
C ARG A 47 -21.33 -7.88 -3.89
N LEU A 48 -21.71 -7.82 -5.17
CA LEU A 48 -21.42 -8.89 -6.13
C LEU A 48 -19.92 -9.13 -6.30
N VAL A 49 -19.13 -8.05 -6.47
CA VAL A 49 -17.67 -8.18 -6.58
C VAL A 49 -17.09 -8.82 -5.31
N ALA A 50 -17.49 -8.34 -4.13
CA ALA A 50 -17.02 -8.91 -2.86
C ALA A 50 -17.35 -10.41 -2.73
N SER A 51 -18.54 -10.86 -3.17
CA SER A 51 -18.93 -12.28 -3.18
C SER A 51 -18.08 -13.13 -4.13
N VAL A 52 -17.61 -12.58 -5.25
CA VAL A 52 -16.66 -13.24 -6.16
C VAL A 52 -15.31 -13.44 -5.48
N GLU A 53 -14.83 -12.44 -4.75
CA GLU A 53 -13.53 -12.52 -4.06
C GLU A 53 -13.51 -13.58 -2.95
N ARG A 54 -14.67 -13.87 -2.34
CA ARG A 54 -14.86 -14.91 -1.33
C ARG A 54 -15.13 -16.30 -1.92
N HIS A 55 -15.27 -16.42 -3.23
CA HIS A 55 -15.67 -17.68 -3.85
C HIS A 55 -14.54 -18.70 -3.97
N GLU A 56 -14.87 -19.96 -3.76
CA GLU A 56 -14.01 -21.10 -4.02
C GLU A 56 -14.26 -21.63 -5.45
N PHE A 57 -13.31 -21.38 -6.36
CA PHE A 57 -13.38 -21.86 -7.75
C PHE A 57 -12.92 -23.33 -7.88
N GLY A 58 -13.07 -23.96 -9.04
CA GLY A 58 -12.48 -25.30 -9.28
C GLY A 58 -10.95 -25.30 -9.33
N ASP A 59 -10.35 -24.26 -9.91
CA ASP A 59 -8.89 -24.09 -10.09
C ASP A 59 -8.38 -22.79 -9.43
N ASP A 60 -7.25 -22.88 -8.73
CA ASP A 60 -6.59 -21.75 -8.07
C ASP A 60 -5.96 -20.78 -9.08
N ARG A 61 -5.49 -21.25 -10.25
CA ARG A 61 -4.94 -20.36 -11.29
C ARG A 61 -6.04 -19.54 -11.96
N GLY A 62 -7.24 -20.12 -12.12
CA GLY A 62 -8.43 -19.41 -12.57
C GLY A 62 -8.72 -18.14 -11.75
N ALA A 63 -8.60 -18.21 -10.42
CA ALA A 63 -8.82 -17.05 -9.54
C ALA A 63 -7.84 -15.88 -9.83
N PHE A 64 -6.57 -16.20 -10.14
CA PHE A 64 -5.56 -15.19 -10.49
C PHE A 64 -5.90 -14.43 -11.78
N TYR A 65 -6.26 -15.14 -12.86
CA TYR A 65 -6.60 -14.49 -14.13
C TYR A 65 -7.85 -13.62 -14.03
N LEU A 66 -8.82 -14.02 -13.20
CA LEU A 66 -10.03 -13.25 -12.93
C LEU A 66 -9.74 -11.95 -12.18
N MET A 67 -8.73 -11.95 -11.31
CA MET A 67 -8.40 -10.78 -10.48
C MET A 67 -7.43 -9.81 -11.18
N LYS A 68 -6.47 -10.31 -11.97
CA LYS A 68 -5.44 -9.47 -12.61
C LYS A 68 -5.92 -8.64 -13.80
N ARG A 69 -6.92 -9.10 -14.58
CA ARG A 69 -7.25 -8.49 -15.89
C ARG A 69 -8.27 -7.33 -15.86
N ASN A 70 -8.75 -6.87 -14.70
CA ASN A 70 -9.83 -5.87 -14.59
C ASN A 70 -11.09 -6.17 -15.46
N LYS A 71 -11.23 -7.39 -16.00
CA LYS A 71 -12.34 -7.79 -16.89
C LYS A 71 -13.29 -8.70 -16.12
N CYS A 72 -14.57 -8.33 -16.07
CA CYS A 72 -15.60 -9.11 -15.35
C CYS A 72 -16.82 -9.45 -16.23
N TRP A 73 -16.66 -10.56 -16.96
CA TRP A 73 -17.67 -11.58 -17.35
C TRP A 73 -18.66 -11.35 -18.52
N LYS A 74 -18.59 -12.29 -19.49
CA LYS A 74 -19.74 -12.92 -20.18
C LYS A 74 -19.57 -14.45 -20.02
N ASN A 75 -20.53 -15.13 -19.41
CA ASN A 75 -20.71 -16.61 -19.48
C ASN A 75 -19.67 -17.54 -18.82
N SER A 76 -19.64 -17.65 -17.48
CA SER A 76 -19.15 -18.88 -16.83
C SER A 76 -20.31 -19.64 -16.16
N LYS A 77 -20.42 -20.95 -16.40
CA LYS A 77 -21.47 -21.82 -15.83
C LYS A 77 -21.43 -21.83 -14.29
N GLN A 78 -20.25 -21.62 -13.69
CA GLN A 78 -20.06 -21.55 -12.23
C GLN A 78 -20.61 -20.26 -11.60
N LEU A 79 -20.73 -19.14 -12.34
CA LEU A 79 -21.38 -17.92 -11.82
C LEU A 79 -22.90 -17.90 -12.03
N GLN A 80 -23.44 -18.64 -12.99
CA GLN A 80 -24.89 -18.69 -13.25
C GLN A 80 -25.67 -19.26 -12.04
N SER A 81 -25.06 -20.16 -11.25
CA SER A 81 -25.62 -20.63 -9.98
C SER A 81 -25.64 -19.56 -8.89
N LYS A 82 -24.65 -18.65 -8.84
CA LYS A 82 -24.60 -17.53 -7.88
C LYS A 82 -25.47 -16.33 -8.29
N LYS A 83 -25.62 -16.06 -9.59
CA LYS A 83 -26.58 -15.06 -10.10
C LYS A 83 -28.03 -15.36 -9.67
N LYS A 84 -28.35 -16.63 -9.39
CA LYS A 84 -29.64 -17.05 -8.80
C LYS A 84 -29.78 -16.75 -7.29
N LYS A 85 -28.68 -16.58 -6.53
CA LYS A 85 -28.71 -16.29 -5.08
C LYS A 85 -28.81 -14.79 -4.77
N PHE A 86 -28.29 -13.92 -5.64
CA PHE A 86 -28.56 -12.49 -5.55
C PHE A 86 -29.98 -12.21 -6.06
N GLN A 87 -30.88 -11.84 -5.17
CA GLN A 87 -32.28 -11.47 -5.49
C GLN A 87 -32.41 -10.16 -6.28
N ASN A 88 -31.42 -9.80 -7.10
CA ASN A 88 -31.49 -8.66 -8.00
C ASN A 88 -31.40 -9.12 -9.47
N PRO A 89 -32.56 -9.37 -10.12
CA PRO A 89 -32.62 -9.82 -11.50
C PRO A 89 -31.89 -8.90 -12.47
N SER A 90 -31.74 -7.60 -12.14
CA SER A 90 -31.08 -6.61 -12.99
C SER A 90 -29.57 -6.81 -13.17
N LEU A 91 -28.92 -7.62 -12.31
CA LEU A 91 -27.48 -7.90 -12.38
C LEU A 91 -27.17 -9.26 -13.03
N SER A 92 -28.20 -9.97 -13.50
CA SER A 92 -28.07 -11.33 -14.01
C SER A 92 -27.30 -11.45 -15.32
N ASP A 93 -27.02 -10.36 -16.07
CA ASP A 93 -26.21 -10.36 -17.31
C ASP A 93 -25.39 -9.08 -17.53
N VAL A 94 -25.07 -8.37 -16.45
CA VAL A 94 -24.32 -7.10 -16.52
C VAL A 94 -22.83 -7.34 -16.31
N PHE A 95 -22.00 -6.78 -17.20
CA PHE A 95 -20.56 -6.67 -17.01
C PHE A 95 -20.31 -5.63 -15.91
N ILE A 96 -19.64 -6.01 -14.82
CA ILE A 96 -19.34 -5.10 -13.71
C ILE A 96 -17.85 -4.87 -13.66
N GLU A 97 -17.41 -3.66 -13.89
CA GLU A 97 -16.00 -3.32 -13.78
C GLU A 97 -15.60 -3.05 -12.33
N ARG A 98 -14.34 -3.34 -11.97
CA ARG A 98 -13.82 -2.99 -10.63
C ARG A 98 -14.00 -1.50 -10.34
N TYR A 99 -13.96 -0.68 -11.39
CA TYR A 99 -14.12 0.75 -11.31
C TYR A 99 -15.49 1.18 -10.71
N GLU A 100 -16.50 0.31 -10.78
CA GLU A 100 -17.85 0.61 -10.28
C GLU A 100 -17.99 0.42 -8.77
N ILE A 101 -16.93 -0.06 -8.12
CA ILE A 101 -16.85 -0.27 -6.70
C ILE A 101 -16.71 1.09 -6.01
N LYS A 102 -17.73 1.49 -5.25
CA LYS A 102 -17.74 2.74 -4.48
C LYS A 102 -16.83 2.66 -3.28
N GLU A 103 -16.30 3.77 -2.81
CA GLU A 103 -15.67 3.87 -1.49
C GLU A 103 -16.69 3.55 -0.38
N GLU A 104 -16.23 2.97 0.73
CA GLU A 104 -17.01 2.86 1.96
C GLU A 104 -16.78 4.10 2.83
N SER A 105 -17.83 4.89 3.01
CA SER A 105 -17.82 6.08 3.89
C SER A 105 -18.94 6.03 4.93
N GLY A 106 -19.66 4.90 5.00
CA GLY A 106 -20.68 4.69 6.01
C GLY A 106 -20.10 4.64 7.42
N GLU A 107 -20.83 5.21 8.38
CA GLU A 107 -20.40 5.28 9.77
C GLU A 107 -21.05 4.19 10.63
N TRP A 108 -20.32 3.77 11.65
CA TRP A 108 -20.85 2.92 12.71
C TRP A 108 -21.66 3.73 13.73
N LYS A 109 -22.87 3.24 14.04
CA LYS A 109 -23.78 3.81 15.03
C LYS A 109 -23.64 3.08 16.36
N LEU A 110 -22.45 3.17 16.94
CA LEU A 110 -22.16 2.54 18.23
C LEU A 110 -22.77 3.36 19.37
N ASP A 111 -23.45 2.67 20.30
CA ASP A 111 -23.90 3.26 21.55
C ASP A 111 -22.71 3.63 22.47
N ASN A 112 -23.00 4.35 23.56
CA ASN A 112 -21.97 4.77 24.51
C ASN A 112 -21.28 3.58 25.21
N GLN A 113 -21.98 2.45 25.34
CA GLN A 113 -21.42 1.26 25.98
C GLN A 113 -20.33 0.63 25.10
N LEU A 114 -20.60 0.44 23.81
CA LEU A 114 -19.65 -0.11 22.85
C LEU A 114 -18.51 0.87 22.54
N LYS A 115 -18.80 2.17 22.44
CA LYS A 115 -17.76 3.19 22.28
C LYS A 115 -16.74 3.16 23.42
N GLY A 116 -17.19 3.00 24.66
CA GLY A 116 -16.29 2.88 25.82
C GLY A 116 -15.43 1.61 25.83
N LYS A 117 -15.76 0.60 25.02
CA LYS A 117 -15.02 -0.66 24.88
C LYS A 117 -14.21 -0.77 23.60
N LEU A 118 -14.32 0.20 22.69
CA LEU A 118 -13.66 0.17 21.40
C LEU A 118 -12.14 0.27 21.59
N ILE A 119 -11.42 -0.75 21.12
CA ILE A 119 -9.95 -0.79 21.10
C ILE A 119 -9.42 -0.18 19.80
N SER A 120 -10.05 -0.52 18.68
CA SER A 120 -9.63 -0.05 17.36
C SER A 120 -10.78 -0.08 16.35
N GLU A 121 -10.82 0.94 15.50
CA GLU A 121 -11.69 1.02 14.33
C GLU A 121 -10.81 1.10 13.08
N GLY A 122 -11.07 0.24 12.11
CA GLY A 122 -10.44 0.27 10.79
C GLY A 122 -11.45 -0.08 9.71
N GLY A 123 -11.13 0.26 8.46
CA GLY A 123 -12.09 0.22 7.34
C GLY A 123 -12.75 -1.13 7.02
N GLU A 124 -12.26 -2.25 7.57
CA GLU A 124 -12.89 -3.58 7.41
C GLU A 124 -13.17 -4.29 8.76
N ALA A 125 -12.79 -3.70 9.89
CA ALA A 125 -12.93 -4.35 11.19
C ALA A 125 -13.06 -3.39 12.38
N LEU A 126 -13.86 -3.79 13.37
CA LEU A 126 -13.89 -3.22 14.70
C LEU A 126 -13.27 -4.19 15.70
N VAL A 127 -12.60 -3.67 16.71
CA VAL A 127 -12.05 -4.48 17.82
C VAL A 127 -12.56 -3.89 19.14
N PHE A 128 -13.19 -4.72 19.96
CA PHE A 128 -13.73 -4.35 21.27
C PHE A 128 -13.04 -5.11 22.40
N SER A 129 -13.02 -4.51 23.58
CA SER A 129 -12.68 -5.18 24.84
C SER A 129 -13.95 -5.74 25.48
N GLU A 130 -14.10 -7.05 25.58
CA GLU A 130 -15.27 -7.70 26.16
C GLU A 130 -14.90 -8.67 27.27
N LYS A 131 -15.78 -8.79 28.26
CA LYS A 131 -15.57 -9.65 29.43
C LYS A 131 -16.43 -10.90 29.33
N PHE A 132 -15.78 -12.06 29.34
CA PHE A 132 -16.41 -13.38 29.34
C PHE A 132 -16.04 -14.07 30.64
N GLY A 133 -16.98 -14.11 31.59
CA GLY A 133 -16.70 -14.57 32.95
C GLY A 133 -15.59 -13.76 33.61
N GLY A 134 -14.50 -14.43 34.00
CA GLY A 134 -13.30 -13.80 34.56
C GLY A 134 -12.31 -13.24 33.53
N HIS A 135 -12.49 -13.54 32.24
CA HIS A 135 -11.51 -13.24 31.20
C HIS A 135 -11.88 -11.96 30.44
N GLU A 136 -10.91 -11.08 30.24
CA GLU A 136 -11.03 -9.94 29.34
C GLU A 136 -10.40 -10.28 27.98
N MET A 137 -11.20 -10.19 26.92
CA MET A 137 -10.87 -10.68 25.59
C MET A 137 -11.00 -9.55 24.56
N ALA A 138 -10.26 -9.68 23.47
CA ALA A 138 -10.48 -8.84 22.29
C ALA A 138 -11.51 -9.51 21.37
N VAL A 139 -12.55 -8.78 21.01
CA VAL A 139 -13.58 -9.22 20.06
C VAL A 139 -13.41 -8.45 18.77
N ARG A 140 -13.00 -9.14 17.71
CA ARG A 140 -12.84 -8.55 16.37
C ARG A 140 -14.06 -8.87 15.52
N VAL A 141 -14.79 -7.83 15.12
CA VAL A 141 -15.86 -7.91 14.12
C VAL A 141 -15.26 -7.56 12.78
N GLN A 142 -15.25 -8.50 11.83
CA GLN A 142 -14.70 -8.28 10.49
C GLN A 142 -15.78 -8.44 9.43
N ILE A 143 -15.91 -7.43 8.57
CA ILE A 143 -16.96 -7.39 7.55
C ILE A 143 -16.34 -7.69 6.18
N PHE A 144 -16.92 -8.66 5.47
CA PHE A 144 -16.55 -8.93 4.09
C PHE A 144 -17.64 -8.51 3.11
N ASP A 145 -18.90 -8.50 3.56
CA ASP A 145 -20.04 -8.10 2.76
C ASP A 145 -20.51 -6.68 3.11
N PRO A 146 -20.59 -5.76 2.12
CA PRO A 146 -20.92 -4.37 2.36
C PRO A 146 -22.32 -4.09 2.93
N ILE A 147 -23.26 -5.05 2.91
CA ILE A 147 -24.60 -4.83 3.47
C ILE A 147 -24.76 -5.37 4.89
N LEU A 148 -23.75 -6.08 5.41
CA LEU A 148 -23.79 -6.63 6.76
C LEU A 148 -23.90 -5.49 7.80
N PHE A 149 -24.88 -5.63 8.71
CA PHE A 149 -25.24 -4.65 9.75
C PHE A 149 -25.84 -3.33 9.23
N THR A 150 -26.32 -3.33 7.99
CA THR A 150 -27.11 -2.22 7.45
C THR A 150 -28.61 -2.52 7.56
N LYS A 151 -29.47 -1.52 7.30
CA LYS A 151 -30.93 -1.73 7.22
C LYS A 151 -31.37 -2.82 6.23
N LYS A 152 -30.52 -3.21 5.27
CA LYS A 152 -30.81 -4.28 4.30
C LYS A 152 -30.57 -5.69 4.86
N LEU A 153 -29.74 -5.83 5.88
CA LEU A 153 -29.41 -7.12 6.51
C LEU A 153 -29.03 -6.90 7.99
N GLY A 154 -30.06 -6.94 8.84
CA GLY A 154 -29.94 -6.81 10.30
C GLY A 154 -29.52 -8.13 10.97
N GLY A 155 -29.25 -8.06 12.28
CA GLY A 155 -28.78 -9.22 13.07
C GLY A 155 -29.76 -10.40 13.12
N ASP A 156 -31.06 -10.14 12.96
CA ASP A 156 -32.16 -11.11 12.95
C ASP A 156 -32.17 -12.01 11.71
N GLN A 157 -31.53 -11.57 10.63
CA GLN A 157 -31.43 -12.30 9.35
C GLN A 157 -30.11 -13.06 9.19
N ILE A 158 -29.33 -13.17 10.26
CA ILE A 158 -28.00 -13.78 10.26
C ILE A 158 -28.03 -15.18 10.87
N LYS A 159 -27.53 -16.16 10.11
CA LYS A 159 -27.22 -17.50 10.61
C LYS A 159 -25.78 -17.55 11.11
N LEU A 160 -25.59 -18.24 12.23
CA LEU A 160 -24.29 -18.41 12.86
C LEU A 160 -23.69 -19.78 12.55
N LYS A 161 -22.36 -19.84 12.51
CA LYS A 161 -21.59 -21.07 12.63
C LYS A 161 -20.39 -20.80 13.52
N THR A 162 -20.39 -21.41 14.70
CA THR A 162 -19.40 -21.17 15.74
C THR A 162 -18.37 -22.29 15.76
N HIS A 163 -17.10 -21.89 15.76
CA HIS A 163 -15.94 -22.77 15.84
C HIS A 163 -15.15 -22.41 17.09
N LEU A 164 -14.78 -23.41 17.88
CA LEU A 164 -13.96 -23.26 19.07
C LEU A 164 -12.54 -23.72 18.76
N ILE A 165 -11.54 -23.14 19.43
CA ILE A 165 -10.16 -23.64 19.33
C ILE A 165 -10.04 -25.09 19.79
N SER A 166 -10.83 -25.49 20.79
CA SER A 166 -10.88 -26.87 21.30
C SER A 166 -11.47 -27.88 20.32
N ASP A 167 -12.06 -27.42 19.20
CA ASP A 167 -12.43 -28.30 18.09
C ASP A 167 -11.21 -28.80 17.31
N TYR A 168 -10.02 -28.25 17.56
CA TYR A 168 -8.84 -28.46 16.73
C TYR A 168 -7.58 -28.75 17.56
N GLU A 169 -6.71 -29.58 17.00
CA GLU A 169 -5.35 -29.81 17.48
C GLU A 169 -4.38 -28.71 16.99
N THR A 170 -3.12 -28.79 17.45
CA THR A 170 -2.07 -27.86 17.03
C THR A 170 -1.53 -28.27 15.66
N ALA A 171 -1.43 -27.33 14.72
CA ALA A 171 -0.74 -27.55 13.46
C ALA A 171 0.79 -27.63 13.69
N ILE A 172 1.42 -28.70 13.20
CA ILE A 172 2.86 -28.98 13.43
C ILE A 172 3.70 -28.75 12.19
N ASP A 173 3.24 -29.25 11.03
CA ASP A 173 3.94 -29.14 9.75
C ASP A 173 2.97 -29.14 8.57
N TYR A 174 3.43 -28.61 7.43
CA TYR A 174 2.77 -28.74 6.14
C TYR A 174 3.80 -29.11 5.08
N ASP A 175 3.69 -30.31 4.53
CA ASP A 175 4.54 -30.74 3.42
C ASP A 175 3.76 -30.67 2.10
N HIS A 176 4.07 -29.68 1.26
CA HIS A 176 3.41 -29.53 -0.05
C HIS A 176 3.58 -30.74 -0.99
N LYS A 177 4.55 -31.64 -0.75
CA LYS A 177 4.73 -32.87 -1.54
C LYS A 177 3.90 -34.04 -1.03
N ASN A 178 3.66 -34.11 0.28
CA ASN A 178 3.08 -35.27 0.95
C ASN A 178 1.65 -35.03 1.46
N ASP A 179 1.28 -33.77 1.72
CA ASP A 179 -0.03 -33.41 2.23
C ASP A 179 -1.01 -33.15 1.07
N GLU A 180 -2.11 -33.89 1.06
CA GLU A 180 -3.20 -33.63 0.13
C GLU A 180 -3.79 -32.23 0.38
N LYS A 181 -3.88 -31.42 -0.68
CA LYS A 181 -4.53 -30.12 -0.60
C LYS A 181 -5.98 -30.29 -0.17
N ASN A 182 -6.39 -29.51 0.83
CA ASN A 182 -7.68 -29.62 1.48
C ASN A 182 -7.85 -30.84 2.39
N ASN A 183 -6.77 -31.36 2.97
CA ASN A 183 -6.88 -32.30 4.06
C ASN A 183 -7.85 -31.77 5.14
N GLU A 184 -8.72 -32.63 5.64
CA GLU A 184 -9.69 -32.33 6.68
C GLU A 184 -9.05 -32.24 8.07
N ASP A 185 -7.72 -32.35 8.17
CA ASP A 185 -6.96 -32.20 9.41
C ASP A 185 -7.55 -31.08 10.28
N PHE A 186 -8.09 -31.51 11.42
CA PHE A 186 -8.68 -30.63 12.42
C PHE A 186 -7.56 -29.96 13.22
N VAL A 187 -6.71 -29.19 12.55
CA VAL A 187 -5.55 -28.50 13.16
C VAL A 187 -5.60 -27.00 12.93
N VAL A 188 -5.11 -26.20 13.87
CA VAL A 188 -5.02 -24.74 13.74
C VAL A 188 -3.67 -24.22 14.23
N PRO A 189 -3.26 -23.00 13.81
CA PRO A 189 -2.03 -22.39 14.31
C PRO A 189 -2.11 -22.14 15.82
N ILE A 190 -1.26 -22.79 16.61
CA ILE A 190 -1.13 -22.56 18.06
C ILE A 190 0.36 -22.42 18.38
N HIS A 191 0.78 -21.18 18.65
CA HIS A 191 2.17 -20.84 18.94
C HIS A 191 2.24 -19.65 19.89
N GLU A 192 3.29 -19.55 20.71
CA GLU A 192 3.44 -18.48 21.70
C GLU A 192 3.61 -17.08 21.08
N ASN A 193 4.06 -17.01 19.82
CA ASN A 193 4.23 -15.75 19.10
C ASN A 193 3.17 -15.47 18.05
N VAL A 194 2.07 -16.22 18.07
CA VAL A 194 0.93 -16.03 17.17
C VAL A 194 -0.30 -15.73 18.04
N ILE A 195 -1.08 -14.72 17.66
CA ILE A 195 -2.30 -14.38 18.39
C ILE A 195 -3.26 -15.58 18.41
N ARG A 196 -3.77 -15.93 19.59
CA ARG A 196 -4.68 -17.06 19.76
C ARG A 196 -6.12 -16.63 19.51
N HIS A 197 -6.75 -17.28 18.54
CA HIS A 197 -8.19 -17.19 18.32
C HIS A 197 -8.87 -18.31 19.10
N TYR A 198 -9.65 -17.98 20.12
CA TYR A 198 -10.37 -18.96 20.92
C TYR A 198 -11.68 -19.37 20.28
N VAL A 199 -12.35 -18.41 19.65
CA VAL A 199 -13.63 -18.60 19.00
C VAL A 199 -13.66 -17.82 17.70
N ASN A 200 -14.23 -18.41 16.66
CA ASN A 200 -14.62 -17.67 15.47
C ASN A 200 -16.05 -18.02 15.09
N VAL A 201 -16.88 -16.99 14.93
CA VAL A 201 -18.28 -17.10 14.53
C VAL A 201 -18.41 -16.58 13.11
N GLU A 202 -18.70 -17.48 12.19
CA GLU A 202 -18.98 -17.14 10.80
C GLU A 202 -20.44 -16.68 10.65
N LEU A 203 -20.63 -15.58 9.92
CA LEU A 203 -21.93 -14.95 9.69
C LEU A 203 -22.40 -15.25 8.27
N TYR A 204 -23.65 -15.70 8.14
CA TYR A 204 -24.28 -16.05 6.85
C TYR A 204 -25.66 -15.41 6.72
N ASP A 205 -26.08 -15.15 5.49
CA ASP A 205 -27.46 -14.79 5.18
C ASP A 205 -28.40 -15.95 5.55
N SER A 206 -29.55 -15.66 6.16
CA SER A 206 -30.56 -16.66 6.45
C SER A 206 -31.08 -17.40 5.20
N GLY A 207 -31.02 -16.77 4.03
CA GLY A 207 -31.32 -17.39 2.74
C GLY A 207 -30.22 -18.32 2.21
N ASP A 208 -28.99 -18.26 2.73
CA ASP A 208 -27.89 -19.14 2.32
C ASP A 208 -27.95 -20.48 3.06
N VAL A 209 -28.83 -21.36 2.60
CA VAL A 209 -29.08 -22.69 3.19
C VAL A 209 -27.80 -23.51 3.35
N ASN A 210 -26.88 -23.41 2.40
CA ASN A 210 -25.66 -24.22 2.35
C ASN A 210 -24.45 -23.58 3.06
N LYS A 211 -24.58 -22.35 3.60
CA LYS A 211 -23.47 -21.61 4.23
C LYS A 211 -22.22 -21.51 3.34
N GLU A 212 -22.43 -21.16 2.06
CA GLU A 212 -21.40 -21.06 1.03
C GLU A 212 -20.75 -19.67 0.96
N ASP A 213 -21.49 -18.61 1.27
CA ASP A 213 -21.01 -17.22 1.20
C ASP A 213 -20.94 -16.59 2.59
N CYS A 214 -19.78 -16.70 3.24
CA CYS A 214 -19.55 -16.11 4.55
C CYS A 214 -19.42 -14.59 4.43
N LEU A 215 -20.33 -13.86 5.09
CA LEU A 215 -20.47 -12.41 4.97
C LEU A 215 -19.53 -11.63 5.91
N GLY A 216 -19.07 -12.27 6.97
CA GLY A 216 -18.21 -11.67 7.99
C GLY A 216 -17.90 -12.63 9.11
N TRP A 217 -17.04 -12.18 10.03
CA TRP A 217 -16.62 -12.93 11.22
C TRP A 217 -16.78 -12.12 12.49
N ILE A 218 -17.00 -12.83 13.59
CA ILE A 218 -16.73 -12.34 14.95
C ILE A 218 -15.71 -13.29 15.57
N THR A 219 -14.50 -12.80 15.78
CA THR A 219 -13.39 -13.58 16.36
C THR A 219 -13.13 -13.11 17.78
N ILE A 220 -13.15 -14.05 18.74
CA ILE A 220 -12.76 -13.80 20.13
C ILE A 220 -11.33 -14.28 20.31
N MET A 221 -10.44 -13.37 20.68
CA MET A 221 -9.00 -13.60 20.80
C MET A 221 -8.45 -13.11 22.13
N GLU A 222 -7.25 -13.57 22.48
CA GLU A 222 -6.54 -13.02 23.64
C GLU A 222 -6.38 -11.50 23.52
N LYS A 223 -6.58 -10.78 24.64
CA LYS A 223 -6.39 -9.33 24.69
C LYS A 223 -4.92 -9.02 24.94
N CYS A 224 -4.35 -8.16 24.11
CA CYS A 224 -2.98 -7.65 24.26
C CYS A 224 -2.98 -6.21 24.81
N GLU A 225 -1.83 -5.76 25.33
CA GLU A 225 -1.67 -4.42 25.92
C GLU A 225 -1.60 -3.29 24.88
N GLY A 226 -1.10 -3.60 23.69
CA GLY A 226 -0.89 -2.64 22.61
C GLY A 226 -0.05 -3.22 21.47
N ASN A 227 0.21 -2.42 20.45
CA ASN A 227 1.04 -2.79 19.31
C ASN A 227 2.48 -2.26 19.43
N LEU A 228 3.40 -2.90 18.73
CA LEU A 228 4.83 -2.60 18.74
C LEU A 228 5.14 -1.21 18.16
N ARG A 229 4.38 -0.76 17.15
CA ARG A 229 4.53 0.58 16.55
C ARG A 229 4.42 1.68 17.60
N ASP A 230 3.37 1.64 18.42
CA ASP A 230 3.11 2.68 19.42
C ASP A 230 4.10 2.62 20.59
N LYS A 231 4.64 1.45 20.90
CA LYS A 231 5.69 1.29 21.93
C LYS A 231 7.04 1.83 21.47
N LEU A 232 7.43 1.56 20.21
CA LEU A 232 8.67 2.09 19.62
C LEU A 232 8.63 3.61 19.45
N LYS A 233 7.49 4.18 19.04
CA LYS A 233 7.30 5.64 18.95
C LYS A 233 7.49 6.38 20.27
N ARG A 234 7.16 5.74 21.38
CA ARG A 234 7.29 6.31 22.73
C ARG A 234 8.65 6.01 23.36
N ASP A 235 9.52 5.32 22.61
CA ASP A 235 10.85 4.85 23.03
C ASP A 235 10.86 4.15 24.39
N LYS A 236 9.90 3.23 24.58
CA LYS A 236 9.67 2.55 25.87
C LYS A 236 10.35 1.18 25.99
N LEU A 237 11.06 0.73 24.96
CA LEU A 237 11.64 -0.61 24.90
C LEU A 237 13.16 -0.52 24.90
N ASP A 238 13.80 -1.21 25.83
CA ASP A 238 15.26 -1.35 25.84
C ASP A 238 15.75 -2.34 24.77
N LEU A 239 17.06 -2.48 24.64
CA LEU A 239 17.66 -3.35 23.63
C LEU A 239 17.33 -4.82 23.84
N GLU A 240 17.35 -5.32 25.08
CA GLU A 240 17.14 -6.75 25.35
C GLU A 240 15.68 -7.13 25.14
N GLU A 241 14.74 -6.25 25.51
CA GLU A 241 13.33 -6.38 25.15
C GLU A 241 13.15 -6.42 23.62
N ARG A 242 13.80 -5.51 22.87
CA ARG A 242 13.76 -5.49 21.41
C ARG A 242 14.32 -6.78 20.80
N LYS A 243 15.43 -7.33 21.34
CA LYS A 243 15.98 -8.63 20.91
C LYS A 243 15.01 -9.78 21.17
N LYS A 244 14.38 -9.82 22.35
CA LYS A 244 13.38 -10.86 22.68
C LYS A 244 12.19 -10.78 21.72
N ILE A 245 11.68 -9.59 21.45
CA ILE A 245 10.61 -9.34 20.49
C ILE A 245 11.04 -9.78 19.08
N ALA A 246 12.26 -9.46 18.64
CA ALA A 246 12.76 -9.84 17.32
C ALA A 246 12.77 -11.36 17.13
N ARG A 247 13.31 -12.10 18.12
CA ARG A 247 13.32 -13.57 18.11
C ARG A 247 11.91 -14.15 18.13
N GLY A 248 11.00 -13.55 18.90
CA GLY A 248 9.59 -13.95 18.92
C GLY A 248 8.89 -13.74 17.57
N ILE A 249 9.10 -12.60 16.91
CA ILE A 249 8.59 -12.35 15.55
C ILE A 249 9.12 -13.41 14.59
N GLN A 250 10.42 -13.68 14.64
CA GLN A 250 11.05 -14.67 13.76
C GLN A 250 10.49 -16.08 14.01
N SER A 251 10.38 -16.48 15.27
CA SER A 251 9.82 -17.77 15.69
C SER A 251 8.38 -17.93 15.19
N GLY A 252 7.54 -16.91 15.39
CA GLY A 252 6.16 -16.91 14.90
C GLY A 252 6.03 -16.96 13.38
N ILE A 253 6.85 -16.21 12.63
CA ILE A 253 6.84 -16.25 11.16
C ILE A 253 7.33 -17.62 10.65
N LYS A 254 8.43 -18.15 11.19
CA LYS A 254 8.94 -19.50 10.87
C LYS A 254 7.86 -20.56 11.10
N TYR A 255 7.17 -20.50 12.23
CA TYR A 255 6.07 -21.40 12.54
C TYR A 255 4.92 -21.29 11.54
N LEU A 256 4.44 -20.07 11.28
CA LEU A 256 3.33 -19.83 10.33
C LEU A 256 3.67 -20.39 8.95
N GLU A 257 4.88 -20.16 8.45
CA GLU A 257 5.31 -20.65 7.14
C GLU A 257 5.42 -22.17 7.12
N LYS A 258 5.96 -22.77 8.20
CA LYS A 258 6.02 -24.23 8.37
C LYS A 258 4.64 -24.87 8.28
N VAL A 259 3.61 -24.24 8.84
CA VAL A 259 2.23 -24.76 8.76
C VAL A 259 1.47 -24.31 7.50
N GLY A 260 2.16 -23.68 6.54
CA GLY A 260 1.61 -23.33 5.23
C GLY A 260 0.96 -21.94 5.13
N ILE A 261 1.20 -21.03 6.08
CA ILE A 261 0.69 -19.65 6.09
C ILE A 261 1.84 -18.65 5.92
N LYS A 262 1.83 -17.86 4.84
CA LYS A 262 2.70 -16.69 4.69
C LYS A 262 1.96 -15.42 5.07
N HIS A 263 2.47 -14.72 6.08
CA HIS A 263 1.92 -13.43 6.50
C HIS A 263 2.36 -12.32 5.53
N LYS A 264 1.40 -11.70 4.81
CA LYS A 264 1.70 -10.72 3.76
C LYS A 264 1.46 -9.27 4.19
N ASP A 265 1.04 -9.02 5.41
CA ASP A 265 0.91 -7.66 5.97
C ASP A 265 1.82 -7.48 7.19
N ARG A 266 3.10 -7.83 7.04
CA ARG A 266 4.11 -7.68 8.09
C ARG A 266 4.38 -6.19 8.33
N LYS A 267 4.04 -5.70 9.51
CA LYS A 267 4.26 -4.32 9.95
C LYS A 267 4.17 -4.26 11.47
N LEU A 268 4.79 -3.23 12.05
CA LEU A 268 4.84 -3.02 13.50
C LEU A 268 3.46 -2.93 14.17
N ALA A 269 2.43 -2.48 13.45
CA ALA A 269 1.06 -2.41 13.97
C ALA A 269 0.39 -3.79 14.13
N ASN A 270 0.91 -4.81 13.46
CA ASN A 270 0.40 -6.19 13.49
C ASN A 270 1.22 -7.10 14.43
N TYR A 271 2.11 -6.50 15.24
CA TYR A 271 2.83 -7.16 16.31
C TYR A 271 2.30 -6.61 17.63
N LEU A 272 1.48 -7.40 18.32
CA LEU A 272 0.91 -7.05 19.62
C LEU A 272 1.81 -7.56 20.74
N LEU A 273 1.67 -6.99 21.94
CA LEU A 273 2.49 -7.35 23.09
C LEU A 273 1.64 -7.79 24.30
N ILE A 274 2.09 -8.83 24.98
CA ILE A 274 1.66 -9.26 26.31
C ILE A 274 2.92 -9.37 27.15
N GLY A 275 3.16 -8.40 28.04
CA GLY A 275 4.49 -8.21 28.63
C GLY A 275 5.56 -8.03 27.55
N ASP A 276 6.58 -8.89 27.59
CA ASP A 276 7.70 -8.93 26.63
C ASP A 276 7.52 -9.98 25.52
N VAL A 277 6.35 -10.63 25.45
CA VAL A 277 6.02 -11.63 24.43
C VAL A 277 5.24 -10.97 23.30
N VAL A 278 5.78 -11.08 22.09
CA VAL A 278 5.12 -10.61 20.87
C VAL A 278 4.11 -11.61 20.33
N ARG A 279 2.97 -11.11 19.84
CA ARG A 279 1.90 -11.86 19.18
C ARG A 279 1.69 -11.31 17.77
N ILE A 280 1.96 -12.12 16.76
CA ILE A 280 1.65 -11.79 15.36
C ILE A 280 0.14 -11.86 15.17
N CYS A 281 -0.47 -10.79 14.67
CA CYS A 281 -1.91 -10.69 14.46
C CYS A 281 -2.26 -10.20 13.05
N ASP A 282 -3.56 -10.11 12.80
CA ASP A 282 -4.18 -9.64 11.56
C ASP A 282 -3.88 -10.47 10.30
N PHE A 283 -4.49 -11.64 10.23
CA PHE A 283 -4.43 -12.52 9.06
C PHE A 283 -5.36 -12.13 7.90
N GLY A 284 -5.81 -10.86 7.84
CA GLY A 284 -6.66 -10.37 6.75
C GLY A 284 -5.96 -10.38 5.38
N LEU A 285 -4.63 -10.43 5.35
CA LEU A 285 -3.82 -10.53 4.14
C LEU A 285 -2.69 -11.55 4.32
N VAL A 286 -2.99 -12.79 3.97
CA VAL A 286 -2.09 -13.93 4.03
C VAL A 286 -2.17 -14.73 2.74
N THR A 287 -1.10 -15.49 2.44
CA THR A 287 -1.18 -16.59 1.48
C THR A 287 -1.19 -17.92 2.23
N GLU A 288 -2.17 -18.75 1.93
CA GLU A 288 -2.41 -20.05 2.56
C GLU A 288 -2.19 -21.15 1.51
N TYR A 289 -1.18 -21.99 1.71
CA TYR A 289 -0.79 -23.02 0.73
C TYR A 289 -1.26 -24.43 1.10
N SER A 290 -1.63 -24.66 2.36
CA SER A 290 -2.04 -25.97 2.89
C SER A 290 -3.40 -26.46 2.38
N GLY A 291 -4.29 -25.53 2.07
CA GLY A 291 -5.67 -25.80 1.74
C GLY A 291 -6.53 -26.22 2.93
N ARG A 292 -6.01 -26.23 4.17
CA ARG A 292 -6.75 -26.69 5.36
C ARG A 292 -8.00 -25.85 5.63
N LYS A 293 -9.11 -26.51 5.95
CA LYS A 293 -10.41 -25.84 6.17
C LYS A 293 -10.50 -25.21 7.56
N SER A 294 -9.91 -25.87 8.55
CA SER A 294 -9.79 -25.41 9.94
C SER A 294 -9.21 -23.99 10.07
N TYR A 295 -8.22 -23.63 9.26
CA TYR A 295 -7.62 -22.29 9.26
C TYR A 295 -8.63 -21.20 8.87
N ARG A 296 -9.58 -21.51 7.98
CA ARG A 296 -10.68 -20.61 7.62
C ARG A 296 -11.75 -20.60 8.70
N ASN A 297 -12.08 -21.77 9.23
CA ASN A 297 -13.08 -21.91 10.28
C ASN A 297 -12.74 -21.07 11.53
N LEU A 298 -11.47 -21.09 11.97
CA LEU A 298 -11.02 -20.35 13.16
C LEU A 298 -10.49 -18.93 12.83
N GLY A 299 -10.71 -18.42 11.60
CA GLY A 299 -10.43 -17.03 11.26
C GLY A 299 -8.95 -16.66 11.03
N TYR A 300 -8.07 -17.65 10.83
CA TYR A 300 -6.66 -17.41 10.46
C TYR A 300 -6.48 -17.12 8.97
N THR A 301 -7.43 -17.47 8.11
CA THR A 301 -7.34 -17.25 6.67
C THR A 301 -8.72 -17.01 6.08
N ARG A 302 -8.87 -16.06 5.16
CA ARG A 302 -10.17 -15.75 4.54
C ARG A 302 -10.60 -16.85 3.57
N LYS A 303 -11.91 -17.06 3.45
CA LYS A 303 -12.49 -17.90 2.37
C LYS A 303 -12.23 -17.25 1.01
N GLY A 304 -12.10 -18.10 0.00
CA GLY A 304 -11.90 -17.69 -1.38
C GLY A 304 -10.50 -17.96 -1.90
N LYS A 305 -10.41 -18.33 -3.18
CA LYS A 305 -9.15 -18.81 -3.76
C LYS A 305 -8.07 -17.74 -3.96
N LYS A 306 -8.42 -16.45 -3.86
CA LYS A 306 -7.42 -15.38 -3.92
C LYS A 306 -6.35 -15.49 -2.84
N HIS A 307 -6.75 -15.99 -1.66
CA HIS A 307 -5.85 -16.15 -0.53
C HIS A 307 -4.92 -17.36 -0.67
N ARG A 308 -5.08 -18.19 -1.71
CA ARG A 308 -4.18 -19.32 -2.03
C ARG A 308 -3.14 -18.99 -3.09
N LYS A 309 -3.20 -17.79 -3.65
CA LYS A 309 -2.27 -17.32 -4.70
C LYS A 309 -1.74 -15.95 -4.32
N GLU A 310 -0.45 -15.89 -4.02
CA GLU A 310 0.24 -14.64 -3.68
C GLU A 310 0.00 -13.53 -4.72
N PHE A 311 0.07 -13.89 -6.00
CA PHE A 311 -0.18 -12.98 -7.12
C PHE A 311 -1.63 -12.46 -7.22
N ALA A 312 -2.57 -12.94 -6.42
CA ALA A 312 -3.96 -12.48 -6.41
C ALA A 312 -4.28 -11.53 -5.25
N LEU A 313 -3.32 -11.30 -4.34
CA LEU A 313 -3.54 -10.50 -3.12
C LEU A 313 -3.55 -9.00 -3.38
N PHE A 314 -2.62 -8.50 -4.20
CA PHE A 314 -2.55 -7.12 -4.69
C PHE A 314 -2.76 -6.03 -3.61
N ALA A 315 -2.27 -6.22 -2.39
CA ALA A 315 -2.38 -5.26 -1.30
C ALA A 315 -1.14 -5.23 -0.43
N GLY A 316 -0.94 -4.10 0.26
CA GLY A 316 0.15 -3.92 1.20
C GLY A 316 0.08 -2.59 1.94
N THR A 317 0.99 -2.39 2.88
CA THR A 317 1.14 -1.14 3.63
C THR A 317 2.34 -0.36 3.09
N PRO A 318 2.25 0.96 2.80
CA PRO A 318 3.38 1.75 2.35
C PRO A 318 4.58 1.59 3.28
N GLY A 319 5.76 1.39 2.71
CA GLY A 319 7.01 1.17 3.46
C GLY A 319 7.21 -0.25 3.99
N PHE A 320 6.21 -1.13 3.90
CA PHE A 320 6.28 -2.53 4.38
C PHE A 320 5.95 -3.56 3.30
N ALA A 321 5.28 -3.15 2.22
CA ALA A 321 4.91 -4.04 1.11
C ALA A 321 6.12 -4.43 0.24
N GLY A 322 6.15 -5.69 -0.21
CA GLY A 322 7.11 -6.15 -1.23
C GLY A 322 6.63 -5.90 -2.67
N LYS A 323 7.56 -5.84 -3.63
CA LYS A 323 7.25 -5.62 -5.06
C LYS A 323 6.26 -6.66 -5.61
N TRP A 324 6.43 -7.94 -5.25
CA TRP A 324 5.52 -9.03 -5.66
C TRP A 324 4.07 -8.80 -5.24
N GLN A 325 3.84 -8.17 -4.09
CA GLN A 325 2.48 -7.85 -3.63
C GLN A 325 1.84 -6.71 -4.42
N LEU A 326 2.65 -5.89 -5.09
CA LEU A 326 2.23 -4.70 -5.82
C LEU A 326 2.26 -4.92 -7.34
N GLY A 327 2.57 -6.13 -7.80
CA GLY A 327 2.52 -6.51 -9.22
C GLY A 327 3.87 -6.47 -9.95
N GLY A 328 4.96 -6.09 -9.28
CA GLY A 328 6.33 -6.13 -9.82
C GLY A 328 7.13 -7.36 -9.37
N GLY A 329 8.32 -7.55 -9.94
CA GLY A 329 9.31 -8.56 -9.53
C GLY A 329 10.22 -8.05 -8.40
N GLY A 330 10.44 -8.85 -7.36
CA GLY A 330 11.43 -8.58 -6.30
C GLY A 330 10.96 -8.87 -4.87
N SER A 331 11.88 -9.28 -3.99
CA SER A 331 11.61 -9.75 -2.63
C SER A 331 11.15 -8.66 -1.67
N LEU A 332 10.58 -9.11 -0.54
CA LEU A 332 10.17 -8.28 0.59
C LEU A 332 11.40 -7.92 1.41
N LYS A 333 11.71 -6.63 1.58
CA LYS A 333 12.75 -6.21 2.53
C LYS A 333 12.16 -6.17 3.94
N ASN A 334 12.84 -6.79 4.91
CA ASN A 334 12.42 -6.93 6.32
C ASN A 334 12.55 -5.62 7.10
N ASN A 335 11.86 -4.55 6.64
CA ASN A 335 11.95 -3.23 7.27
C ASN A 335 11.47 -3.29 8.72
N ASP A 336 10.49 -4.15 9.04
CA ASP A 336 9.98 -4.38 10.39
C ASP A 336 11.06 -4.68 11.44
N ILE A 337 12.03 -5.54 11.12
CA ILE A 337 13.16 -5.86 12.01
C ILE A 337 14.11 -4.66 12.16
N LEU A 338 14.34 -3.92 11.07
CA LEU A 338 15.17 -2.72 11.10
C LEU A 338 14.55 -1.63 12.00
N TYR A 339 13.24 -1.39 11.90
CA TYR A 339 12.55 -0.44 12.79
C TYR A 339 12.68 -0.83 14.27
N LEU A 340 12.79 -2.12 14.58
CA LEU A 340 12.88 -2.60 15.96
C LEU A 340 14.21 -2.23 16.62
N PHE A 341 15.31 -2.16 15.86
CA PHE A 341 16.65 -1.89 16.41
C PHE A 341 17.14 -0.46 16.21
N CYS A 342 16.34 0.40 15.58
CA CYS A 342 16.61 1.82 15.48
C CYS A 342 15.73 2.62 16.45
N ASP A 343 16.15 3.82 16.82
CA ASP A 343 15.16 4.81 17.26
C ASP A 343 14.20 5.18 16.11
N TRP A 344 13.07 5.79 16.47
CA TRP A 344 11.98 6.01 15.54
C TRP A 344 12.39 6.87 14.33
N ASN A 345 13.06 8.00 14.53
CA ASN A 345 13.41 8.93 13.44
C ASN A 345 14.60 8.42 12.60
N THR A 346 15.54 7.75 13.25
CA THR A 346 16.70 7.11 12.62
C THR A 346 16.25 6.06 11.61
N SER A 347 15.25 5.25 11.95
CA SER A 347 14.74 4.22 11.04
C SER A 347 14.25 4.81 9.71
N TRP A 348 13.45 5.89 9.74
CA TRP A 348 13.00 6.59 8.53
C TRP A 348 14.15 7.22 7.75
N SER A 349 15.10 7.83 8.46
CA SER A 349 16.26 8.47 7.85
C SER A 349 17.16 7.48 7.12
N LEU A 350 17.51 6.35 7.75
CA LEU A 350 18.38 5.34 7.15
C LEU A 350 17.77 4.69 5.90
N ILE A 351 16.45 4.54 5.88
CA ILE A 351 15.73 3.86 4.80
C ILE A 351 15.40 4.81 3.64
N TYR A 352 14.96 6.05 3.94
CA TYR A 352 14.32 6.93 2.96
C TYR A 352 14.99 8.29 2.80
N ARG A 353 15.90 8.72 3.69
CA ARG A 353 16.61 9.99 3.50
C ARG A 353 17.82 9.76 2.59
N PRO A 354 17.94 10.50 1.48
CA PRO A 354 19.19 10.58 0.72
C PRO A 354 20.33 10.97 1.66
N ILE A 355 21.49 10.33 1.49
CA ILE A 355 22.70 10.74 2.21
C ILE A 355 23.87 10.84 1.24
N ASP A 356 24.77 11.77 1.50
CA ASP A 356 26.04 11.88 0.75
C ASP A 356 27.12 10.94 1.32
N GLU A 357 28.26 10.86 0.63
CA GLU A 357 29.36 9.95 1.01
C GLU A 357 30.02 10.34 2.35
N LYS A 358 30.00 11.63 2.69
CA LYS A 358 30.52 12.12 3.97
C LYS A 358 29.63 11.65 5.12
N GLN A 359 28.32 11.86 4.99
CA GLN A 359 27.31 11.37 5.93
C GLN A 359 27.34 9.85 6.03
N ARG A 360 27.52 9.14 4.91
CA ARG A 360 27.69 7.69 4.90
C ARG A 360 28.90 7.26 5.72
N THR A 361 30.04 7.91 5.53
CA THR A 361 31.27 7.66 6.31
C THR A 361 31.06 7.93 7.80
N GLU A 362 30.36 9.02 8.15
CA GLU A 362 30.01 9.33 9.55
C GLU A 362 29.13 8.24 10.17
N ILE A 363 28.14 7.74 9.44
CA ILE A 363 27.27 6.64 9.89
C ILE A 363 28.07 5.34 10.03
N ASP A 364 28.99 5.08 9.11
CA ASP A 364 29.87 3.90 9.13
C ASP A 364 30.81 3.91 10.35
N ILE A 365 31.34 5.08 10.73
CA ILE A 365 32.19 5.26 11.92
C ILE A 365 31.41 4.91 13.20
N ILE A 366 30.13 5.26 13.25
CA ILE A 366 29.26 4.96 14.39
C ILE A 366 29.00 3.44 14.53
N ASN A 367 29.32 2.66 13.48
CA ASN A 367 29.43 1.19 13.38
C ASN A 367 28.48 0.40 14.30
N CYS A 368 27.17 0.57 14.10
CA CYS A 368 26.13 -0.04 14.96
C CYS A 368 25.57 -1.38 14.43
N GLY A 369 26.29 -2.15 13.61
CA GLY A 369 25.73 -3.38 13.02
C GLY A 369 24.63 -3.15 11.96
N VAL A 370 24.39 -1.90 11.56
CA VAL A 370 23.33 -1.51 10.60
C VAL A 370 23.53 -2.12 9.21
N ARG A 371 24.79 -2.30 8.77
CA ARG A 371 25.11 -2.97 7.49
C ARG A 371 24.79 -4.47 7.54
N ILE A 372 24.95 -5.11 8.70
CA ILE A 372 24.62 -6.52 8.89
C ILE A 372 23.11 -6.75 8.69
N LEU A 373 22.26 -5.79 9.08
CA LEU A 373 20.83 -5.83 8.81
C LEU A 373 20.46 -5.64 7.32
N LYS A 374 21.38 -5.10 6.49
CA LYS A 374 21.15 -4.82 5.06
C LYS A 374 21.45 -6.03 4.18
N ASP A 375 22.52 -6.76 4.48
CA ASP A 375 23.10 -7.76 3.58
C ASP A 375 22.49 -9.17 3.74
N GLU A 376 21.69 -9.37 4.79
CA GLU A 376 20.96 -10.60 5.04
C GLU A 376 19.54 -10.48 4.46
N ASP A 377 19.28 -11.13 3.31
CA ASP A 377 17.96 -11.11 2.65
C ASP A 377 17.02 -12.24 3.12
N HIS A 378 17.49 -13.17 3.95
CA HIS A 378 16.73 -14.38 4.30
C HIS A 378 16.14 -14.31 5.72
N PRO A 379 14.81 -14.36 5.91
CA PRO A 379 14.15 -14.16 7.21
C PRO A 379 14.49 -15.18 8.30
N TYR A 380 15.21 -16.24 7.96
CA TYR A 380 15.42 -17.40 8.81
C TYR A 380 16.73 -17.39 9.61
N TYR A 381 17.69 -16.49 9.31
CA TYR A 381 19.06 -16.56 9.83
C TYR A 381 19.56 -15.32 10.59
N TYR A 382 18.69 -14.42 11.04
CA TYR A 382 19.11 -13.22 11.76
C TYR A 382 19.58 -13.41 13.21
N ASP A 383 19.66 -14.61 13.78
CA ASP A 383 20.04 -14.77 15.21
C ASP A 383 21.42 -14.17 15.50
N HIS A 384 22.40 -14.48 14.65
CA HIS A 384 23.74 -13.88 14.75
C HIS A 384 23.73 -12.35 14.53
N VAL A 385 22.81 -11.85 13.68
CA VAL A 385 22.64 -10.40 13.47
C VAL A 385 22.08 -9.74 14.72
N ILE A 386 21.06 -10.33 15.35
CA ILE A 386 20.46 -9.87 16.60
C ILE A 386 21.50 -9.86 17.73
N ASP A 387 22.32 -10.90 17.82
CA ASP A 387 23.37 -11.03 18.84
C ASP A 387 24.47 -9.96 18.68
N ASN A 388 24.80 -9.61 17.44
CA ASN A 388 25.81 -8.59 17.12
C ASN A 388 25.33 -7.15 17.40
N ILE A 389 24.03 -6.92 17.61
CA ILE A 389 23.51 -5.60 17.96
C ILE A 389 23.71 -5.36 19.46
N THR A 390 24.59 -4.41 19.78
CA THR A 390 24.99 -4.09 21.17
C THR A 390 24.34 -2.81 21.72
N LYS A 391 23.71 -2.00 20.86
CA LYS A 391 23.00 -0.77 21.23
C LYS A 391 21.88 -0.46 20.24
N ILE A 392 20.87 0.29 20.68
CA ILE A 392 19.86 0.86 19.78
C ILE A 392 20.56 1.81 18.81
N ILE A 393 20.25 1.68 17.53
CA ILE A 393 20.85 2.46 16.45
C ILE A 393 20.19 3.85 16.44
N SER A 394 21.01 4.86 16.71
CA SER A 394 20.59 6.26 16.72
C SER A 394 21.55 7.13 15.93
N LEU A 395 21.00 7.97 15.06
CA LEU A 395 21.74 8.99 14.32
C LEU A 395 21.68 10.31 15.09
N PRO A 396 22.82 10.89 15.51
CA PRO A 396 22.84 12.12 16.30
C PRO A 396 22.20 13.32 15.59
N ASN A 397 22.14 13.29 14.24
CA ASN A 397 21.56 14.34 13.40
C ASN A 397 20.40 13.81 12.54
N ALA A 398 19.60 12.86 13.04
CA ALA A 398 18.33 12.54 12.39
C ALA A 398 17.35 13.69 12.63
N PRO A 399 16.92 14.44 11.58
CA PRO A 399 16.02 15.55 11.76
C PRO A 399 14.64 15.02 12.15
N ASP A 400 14.08 15.58 13.22
CA ASP A 400 12.72 15.25 13.66
C ASP A 400 11.67 15.50 12.56
N SER A 401 11.98 16.38 11.60
CA SER A 401 11.13 16.68 10.45
C SER A 401 11.07 15.57 9.40
N PHE A 402 12.01 14.62 9.36
CA PHE A 402 12.04 13.55 8.36
C PHE A 402 11.44 12.24 8.90
N CYS A 403 10.12 12.23 9.08
CA CYS A 403 9.35 11.06 9.52
C CYS A 403 8.12 10.85 8.62
N LEU A 404 8.12 9.80 7.81
CA LEU A 404 7.06 9.52 6.82
C LEU A 404 5.88 8.71 7.38
N ASP A 405 5.81 8.53 8.69
CA ASP A 405 4.90 7.57 9.32
C ASP A 405 3.42 7.99 9.33
N SER A 406 3.14 9.28 9.21
CA SER A 406 1.77 9.80 9.31
C SER A 406 0.85 9.21 8.23
N ASN A 407 -0.26 8.62 8.66
CA ASN A 407 -1.33 8.10 7.79
C ASN A 407 -0.92 7.05 6.73
N LEU A 408 0.10 6.24 7.02
CA LEU A 408 0.44 5.07 6.19
C LEU A 408 -0.55 3.91 6.41
N THR A 409 -1.67 3.94 5.70
CA THR A 409 -2.72 2.92 5.76
C THR A 409 -2.47 1.78 4.78
N LYS A 410 -3.00 0.60 5.08
CA LYS A 410 -2.99 -0.55 4.15
C LYS A 410 -3.86 -0.24 2.94
N SER A 411 -3.37 -0.54 1.73
CA SER A 411 -4.08 -0.27 0.48
C SER A 411 -3.87 -1.38 -0.56
N TYR A 412 -4.81 -1.52 -1.49
CA TYR A 412 -4.80 -2.56 -2.54
C TYR A 412 -4.25 -2.01 -3.86
N GLN A 413 -2.94 -2.13 -4.18
CA GLN A 413 -2.33 -1.51 -5.39
C GLN A 413 -2.85 -0.06 -5.63
N MET A 414 -3.02 0.73 -4.54
CA MET A 414 -3.74 2.03 -4.51
C MET A 414 -5.27 1.97 -4.59
N SER A 415 -5.88 0.98 -3.94
CA SER A 415 -7.25 0.48 -4.21
C SER A 415 -7.67 0.64 -5.68
N ASN A 416 -6.76 0.14 -6.54
CA ASN A 416 -6.59 0.28 -7.99
C ASN A 416 -6.74 1.70 -8.57
N PHE A 417 -5.89 2.61 -8.06
CA PHE A 417 -5.83 4.06 -8.26
C PHE A 417 -7.19 4.75 -8.17
N LYS A 418 -7.90 4.36 -7.11
CA LYS A 418 -9.32 4.60 -6.85
C LYS A 418 -10.22 4.42 -8.08
N GLN A 419 -9.92 3.41 -8.89
CA GLN A 419 -10.88 2.64 -9.66
C GLN A 419 -11.84 3.53 -10.48
N GLN A 420 -11.29 4.32 -11.42
CA GLN A 420 -11.89 5.49 -12.12
C GLN A 420 -11.44 6.87 -11.59
N MET A 421 -10.15 7.19 -11.51
CA MET A 421 -9.84 8.63 -11.47
C MET A 421 -10.33 9.30 -12.77
N THR A 422 -10.87 10.53 -12.69
CA THR A 422 -11.30 11.27 -13.89
C THR A 422 -10.08 11.43 -14.76
N LYS A 423 -10.00 10.63 -15.82
CA LYS A 423 -8.88 10.63 -16.73
C LYS A 423 -9.30 11.43 -17.94
N CYS A 424 -8.62 12.53 -18.20
CA CYS A 424 -8.75 13.12 -19.51
C CYS A 424 -7.98 12.23 -20.48
N VAL A 425 -8.73 11.57 -21.37
CA VAL A 425 -8.16 10.78 -22.47
C VAL A 425 -8.00 11.71 -23.66
N ASN A 426 -6.88 11.58 -24.37
CA ASN A 426 -6.55 12.42 -25.52
C ASN A 426 -6.38 13.91 -25.15
N ALA A 427 -5.81 14.18 -23.96
CA ALA A 427 -5.31 15.52 -23.65
C ALA A 427 -4.30 15.95 -24.72
N GLU A 428 -4.25 17.25 -25.01
CA GLU A 428 -3.42 17.85 -26.05
C GLU A 428 -1.93 17.94 -25.64
N MET A 429 -1.35 16.79 -25.29
CA MET A 429 0.05 16.62 -24.90
C MET A 429 0.86 16.08 -26.09
N ARG A 430 2.09 16.58 -26.26
CA ARG A 430 3.01 16.11 -27.32
C ARG A 430 4.08 15.18 -26.76
N ASN A 431 4.66 15.54 -25.62
CA ASN A 431 5.79 14.83 -25.01
C ASN A 431 5.29 13.90 -23.88
N LEU A 432 4.24 14.31 -23.17
CA LEU A 432 3.69 13.54 -22.06
C LEU A 432 2.59 12.58 -22.49
N THR A 433 2.26 11.65 -21.60
CA THR A 433 1.09 10.78 -21.74
C THR A 433 -0.16 11.61 -21.98
N LYS A 434 -0.94 11.27 -23.01
CA LYS A 434 -2.22 11.93 -23.37
C LYS A 434 -3.35 11.71 -22.36
N ASN A 435 -3.01 11.11 -21.24
CA ASN A 435 -3.85 10.35 -20.36
C ASN A 435 -3.61 10.91 -18.95
N THR A 436 -4.15 12.10 -18.68
CA THR A 436 -3.87 12.86 -17.45
C THR A 436 -4.71 12.35 -16.29
N LEU A 437 -4.07 12.07 -15.14
CA LEU A 437 -4.74 11.69 -13.91
C LEU A 437 -5.15 12.92 -13.11
N ASP A 438 -6.40 12.94 -12.65
CA ASP A 438 -6.88 13.85 -11.61
C ASP A 438 -6.48 13.29 -10.23
N GLN A 439 -5.71 14.04 -9.44
CA GLN A 439 -5.25 13.58 -8.14
C GLN A 439 -6.35 13.50 -7.06
N LYS A 440 -7.52 14.11 -7.34
CA LYS A 440 -8.74 14.19 -6.51
C LYS A 440 -8.68 13.54 -5.13
N TRP A 441 -8.85 14.38 -4.10
CA TRP A 441 -8.90 13.98 -2.68
C TRP A 441 -7.58 13.37 -2.14
N SER A 442 -6.46 13.48 -2.86
CA SER A 442 -5.13 13.08 -2.40
C SER A 442 -4.10 14.22 -2.52
N ASN A 443 -2.93 14.05 -1.90
CA ASN A 443 -1.79 14.97 -2.04
C ASN A 443 -0.62 14.30 -2.79
N LEU A 444 -0.91 13.80 -3.99
CA LEU A 444 0.02 13.01 -4.82
C LEU A 444 0.53 13.76 -6.06
N CYS A 445 0.29 15.07 -6.18
CA CYS A 445 0.75 15.90 -7.29
C CYS A 445 2.25 15.73 -7.60
N VAL A 446 3.11 15.73 -6.58
CA VAL A 446 4.56 15.51 -6.74
C VAL A 446 4.87 14.13 -7.30
N PRO A 447 4.49 12.99 -6.68
CA PRO A 447 4.79 11.67 -7.24
C PRO A 447 4.15 11.43 -8.62
N ILE A 448 2.97 12.02 -8.90
CA ILE A 448 2.36 12.01 -10.23
C ILE A 448 3.26 12.73 -11.25
N SER A 449 3.70 13.96 -10.93
CA SER A 449 4.56 14.75 -11.81
C SER A 449 5.88 14.04 -12.12
N VAL A 450 6.49 13.43 -11.10
CA VAL A 450 7.75 12.71 -11.24
C VAL A 450 7.57 11.41 -12.04
N THR A 451 6.44 10.72 -11.89
CA THR A 451 6.13 9.55 -12.72
C THR A 451 6.03 9.92 -14.20
N ALA A 452 5.44 11.07 -14.53
CA ALA A 452 5.37 11.57 -15.90
C ALA A 452 6.76 11.85 -16.48
N LEU A 453 7.63 12.52 -15.71
CA LEU A 453 9.02 12.78 -16.12
C LEU A 453 9.82 11.49 -16.33
N LEU A 454 9.74 10.53 -15.40
CA LEU A 454 10.45 9.25 -15.52
C LEU A 454 10.01 8.47 -16.77
N ARG A 455 8.70 8.44 -17.07
CA ARG A 455 8.22 7.78 -18.28
C ARG A 455 8.75 8.42 -19.55
N PHE A 456 8.77 9.74 -19.62
CA PHE A 456 9.35 10.47 -20.75
C PHE A 456 10.84 10.12 -20.91
N ALA A 457 11.61 10.18 -19.82
CA ALA A 457 13.04 9.90 -19.83
C ALA A 457 13.35 8.44 -20.21
N MET A 458 12.55 7.48 -19.75
CA MET A 458 12.67 6.07 -20.15
C MET A 458 12.52 5.89 -21.66
N GLU A 459 11.52 6.54 -22.25
CA GLU A 459 11.24 6.44 -23.69
C GLU A 459 12.29 7.18 -24.52
N ASN A 460 12.70 8.38 -24.11
CA ASN A 460 13.51 9.28 -24.94
C ASN A 460 15.01 9.17 -24.67
N ASP A 461 15.42 9.07 -23.41
CA ASP A 461 16.84 9.01 -23.05
C ASP A 461 17.36 7.57 -23.16
N LEU A 462 16.50 6.59 -22.84
CA LEU A 462 16.88 5.17 -22.84
C LEU A 462 16.32 4.38 -24.03
N ALA A 463 15.45 4.96 -24.88
CA ALA A 463 14.78 4.23 -25.97
C ALA A 463 14.08 2.94 -25.50
N PHE A 464 13.52 2.97 -24.29
CA PHE A 464 12.89 1.80 -23.66
C PHE A 464 11.42 1.65 -24.07
N ASP A 465 11.04 0.46 -24.53
CA ASP A 465 9.68 0.08 -24.89
C ASP A 465 9.10 -0.93 -23.89
N ASP A 466 8.05 -0.53 -23.16
CA ASP A 466 7.38 -1.33 -22.13
C ASP A 466 6.41 -2.37 -22.72
N LYS A 467 6.94 -3.35 -23.45
CA LYS A 467 6.15 -4.38 -24.15
C LYS A 467 5.30 -5.25 -23.20
N HIS A 468 5.70 -5.36 -21.95
CA HIS A 468 5.05 -6.24 -20.97
C HIS A 468 4.10 -5.52 -20.01
N ASN A 469 4.01 -4.18 -20.08
CA ASN A 469 3.26 -3.34 -19.15
C ASN A 469 3.73 -3.50 -17.69
N ASP A 470 5.04 -3.70 -17.51
CA ASP A 470 5.66 -3.75 -16.18
C ASP A 470 6.02 -2.33 -15.67
N TYR A 471 5.98 -1.33 -16.55
CA TYR A 471 6.34 0.07 -16.29
C TYR A 471 5.20 1.04 -16.67
N THR A 472 3.95 0.61 -16.49
CA THR A 472 2.80 1.51 -16.66
C THR A 472 2.89 2.69 -15.69
N PHE A 473 2.17 3.77 -15.98
CA PHE A 473 2.11 4.93 -15.09
C PHE A 473 1.71 4.53 -13.67
N GLU A 474 0.72 3.64 -13.54
CA GLU A 474 0.23 3.12 -12.27
C GLU A 474 1.28 2.26 -11.56
N GLN A 475 2.05 1.43 -12.29
CA GLN A 475 3.10 0.62 -11.69
C GLN A 475 4.23 1.49 -11.13
N ILE A 476 4.73 2.44 -11.92
CA ILE A 476 5.78 3.37 -11.47
C ILE A 476 5.28 4.20 -10.28
N LEU A 477 4.08 4.78 -10.36
CA LEU A 477 3.52 5.59 -9.28
C LEU A 477 3.34 4.78 -8.00
N THR A 478 2.84 3.53 -8.10
CA THR A 478 2.72 2.62 -6.95
C THR A 478 4.08 2.31 -6.34
N THR A 479 5.10 2.02 -7.16
CA THR A 479 6.48 1.78 -6.68
C THR A 479 7.03 3.02 -5.96
N LEU A 480 6.79 4.22 -6.50
CA LEU A 480 7.23 5.47 -5.89
C LEU A 480 6.58 5.69 -4.51
N THR A 481 5.26 5.55 -4.41
CA THR A 481 4.50 5.87 -3.19
C THR A 481 4.42 4.74 -2.17
N MET A 482 4.73 3.49 -2.54
CA MET A 482 4.73 2.35 -1.61
C MET A 482 6.12 1.94 -1.16
N ILE A 483 7.15 2.16 -1.98
CA ILE A 483 8.48 1.56 -1.77
C ILE A 483 9.58 2.61 -1.71
N VAL A 484 9.66 3.51 -2.71
CA VAL A 484 10.79 4.45 -2.84
C VAL A 484 10.70 5.55 -1.79
N TYR A 485 9.53 6.18 -1.69
CA TYR A 485 9.25 7.26 -0.76
C TYR A 485 7.80 7.11 -0.26
N PRO A 486 7.58 6.24 0.75
CA PRO A 486 6.25 5.84 1.19
C PRO A 486 5.34 7.02 1.53
N ARG A 487 4.13 7.02 0.97
CA ARG A 487 3.16 8.09 1.18
C ARG A 487 1.85 7.59 1.76
N SER A 488 1.19 8.50 2.48
CA SER A 488 -0.24 8.37 2.80
C SER A 488 -1.03 8.27 1.51
N LEU A 489 -1.96 7.32 1.49
CA LEU A 489 -2.83 7.04 0.35
C LEU A 489 -4.23 7.58 0.58
N ALA A 490 -4.29 8.60 1.45
CA ALA A 490 -5.50 9.30 1.79
C ALA A 490 -6.27 9.75 0.55
N GLY A 491 -7.57 9.51 0.59
CA GLY A 491 -8.50 9.76 -0.50
C GLY A 491 -8.44 8.77 -1.66
N LEU A 492 -7.47 7.84 -1.73
CA LEU A 492 -7.44 6.75 -2.71
C LEU A 492 -7.80 5.37 -2.12
N ASN A 493 -7.95 5.30 -0.81
CA ASN A 493 -8.37 4.09 -0.11
C ASN A 493 -9.86 3.82 -0.34
N LEU A 494 -10.23 2.57 -0.64
CA LEU A 494 -11.65 2.18 -0.75
C LEU A 494 -12.34 2.02 0.60
N ASN A 495 -11.56 1.86 1.68
CA ASN A 495 -12.06 1.77 3.06
C ASN A 495 -11.22 2.72 3.94
N PRO A 496 -11.34 4.05 3.75
CA PRO A 496 -10.53 5.03 4.45
C PRO A 496 -10.76 5.00 5.97
N LYS A 497 -9.74 5.41 6.74
CA LYS A 497 -9.93 5.75 8.16
C LYS A 497 -10.53 7.15 8.30
N LYS A 498 -11.19 7.44 9.42
CA LYS A 498 -11.75 8.78 9.70
C LYS A 498 -10.67 9.86 9.74
N GLU A 499 -9.48 9.49 10.24
CA GLU A 499 -8.32 10.38 10.40
C GLU A 499 -7.49 10.52 9.11
N GLU A 500 -7.88 9.82 8.03
CA GLU A 500 -7.19 9.81 6.74
C GLU A 500 -7.46 11.09 5.92
N LYS A 501 -7.44 12.25 6.57
CA LYS A 501 -7.63 13.60 5.99
C LYS A 501 -6.39 14.47 6.04
N ASP A 502 -5.45 14.17 6.94
CA ASP A 502 -4.19 14.91 7.04
C ASP A 502 -3.22 14.40 5.96
N PHE A 503 -3.00 15.24 4.95
CA PHE A 503 -2.07 14.95 3.88
C PHE A 503 -0.63 15.18 4.36
N GLN A 504 0.24 14.22 4.06
CA GLN A 504 1.68 14.40 4.30
C GLN A 504 2.20 15.57 3.45
N THR A 505 3.06 16.40 4.04
CA THR A 505 3.76 17.46 3.33
C THR A 505 4.53 16.89 2.14
N ASN A 506 4.57 17.65 1.05
CA ASN A 506 5.10 17.16 -0.21
C ASN A 506 6.13 18.15 -0.76
N ASP A 507 7.38 17.73 -0.74
CA ASP A 507 8.51 18.50 -1.26
C ASP A 507 9.08 17.80 -2.49
N ILE A 508 9.13 18.54 -3.60
CA ILE A 508 9.59 18.00 -4.88
C ILE A 508 11.08 17.66 -4.84
N GLU A 509 11.91 18.51 -4.21
CA GLU A 509 13.36 18.30 -4.17
C GLU A 509 13.70 17.02 -3.41
N THR A 510 13.14 16.82 -2.22
CA THR A 510 13.34 15.61 -1.42
C THR A 510 12.96 14.35 -2.20
N MET A 511 11.88 14.38 -2.98
CA MET A 511 11.47 13.23 -3.80
C MET A 511 12.43 13.01 -4.98
N LEU A 512 12.84 14.06 -5.69
CA LEU A 512 13.81 13.97 -6.79
C LEU A 512 15.17 13.46 -6.29
N GLU A 513 15.64 13.98 -5.15
CA GLU A 513 16.85 13.50 -4.49
C GLU A 513 16.73 12.03 -4.12
N ARG A 514 15.60 11.60 -3.54
CA ARG A 514 15.38 10.19 -3.20
C ARG A 514 15.37 9.27 -4.43
N ILE A 515 14.92 9.77 -5.58
CA ILE A 515 14.92 9.01 -6.83
C ILE A 515 16.33 8.88 -7.39
N CYS A 516 17.11 9.96 -7.37
CA CYS A 516 18.45 9.99 -7.97
C CYS A 516 19.51 9.37 -7.05
N LYS A 517 19.40 9.58 -5.74
CA LYS A 517 20.41 9.23 -4.74
C LYS A 517 20.02 7.98 -3.96
N LYS A 518 21.04 7.23 -3.54
CA LYS A 518 20.90 6.12 -2.60
C LYS A 518 20.61 6.65 -1.20
N THR A 519 20.02 5.81 -0.37
CA THR A 519 19.98 6.03 1.08
C THR A 519 21.07 5.14 1.72
N TYR A 520 21.18 5.16 3.05
CA TYR A 520 22.12 4.25 3.70
C TYR A 520 21.75 2.78 3.40
N LEU A 521 20.46 2.44 3.45
CA LEU A 521 19.96 1.06 3.38
C LEU A 521 19.31 0.65 2.06
N LYS A 522 18.98 1.60 1.19
CA LYS A 522 18.30 1.30 -0.08
C LYS A 522 19.03 1.93 -1.26
N GLU A 523 18.97 1.23 -2.38
CA GLU A 523 19.36 1.77 -3.68
C GLU A 523 18.53 3.02 -4.03
N SER A 524 18.99 3.74 -5.05
CA SER A 524 18.29 4.91 -5.58
C SER A 524 16.87 4.54 -6.00
N GLY A 525 15.95 5.50 -5.93
CA GLY A 525 14.57 5.24 -6.35
C GLY A 525 14.48 4.84 -7.82
N TRP A 526 15.33 5.41 -8.67
CA TRP A 526 15.45 4.99 -10.07
C TRP A 526 15.84 3.52 -10.20
N GLN A 527 16.86 3.06 -9.47
CA GLN A 527 17.26 1.65 -9.51
C GLN A 527 16.11 0.72 -9.10
N ILE A 528 15.37 1.10 -8.05
CA ILE A 528 14.22 0.35 -7.57
C ILE A 528 13.12 0.26 -8.65
N VAL A 529 12.83 1.37 -9.34
CA VAL A 529 11.87 1.40 -10.46
C VAL A 529 12.39 0.58 -11.61
N ARG A 530 13.63 0.78 -12.04
CA ARG A 530 14.28 0.09 -13.18
C ARG A 530 14.25 -1.42 -13.04
N GLU A 531 14.41 -1.95 -11.83
CA GLU A 531 14.38 -3.40 -11.55
C GLU A 531 13.00 -3.95 -11.20
N GLN A 532 11.90 -3.22 -11.44
CA GLN A 532 10.56 -3.70 -11.07
C GLN A 532 9.98 -4.73 -12.05
N GLY A 533 10.39 -4.72 -13.31
CA GLY A 533 9.98 -5.69 -14.34
C GLY A 533 11.03 -6.78 -14.58
N ASN A 534 10.62 -7.85 -15.26
CA ASN A 534 11.55 -8.94 -15.60
C ASN A 534 12.54 -8.54 -16.71
N LEU A 535 12.11 -7.68 -17.65
CA LEU A 535 12.93 -7.11 -18.71
C LEU A 535 12.93 -5.60 -18.54
N GLY A 536 13.84 -5.10 -17.70
CA GLY A 536 13.91 -3.68 -17.37
C GLY A 536 14.73 -2.85 -18.35
N PRO A 537 14.69 -1.50 -18.21
CA PRO A 537 15.56 -0.60 -18.95
C PRO A 537 17.04 -0.91 -18.74
N VAL A 538 17.86 -0.52 -19.71
CA VAL A 538 19.33 -0.65 -19.63
C VAL A 538 19.90 0.01 -18.38
N PHE A 539 21.08 -0.45 -17.95
CA PHE A 539 21.77 0.13 -16.81
C PHE A 539 21.99 1.64 -17.05
N SER A 540 21.57 2.44 -16.07
CA SER A 540 21.49 3.89 -16.19
C SER A 540 21.41 4.55 -14.82
N GLU A 541 21.89 5.78 -14.77
CA GLU A 541 21.80 6.68 -13.63
C GLU A 541 20.73 7.74 -13.85
N CYS A 542 20.19 8.28 -12.75
CA CYS A 542 19.15 9.30 -12.78
C CYS A 542 19.71 10.57 -12.16
N GLU A 543 19.56 11.68 -12.89
CA GLU A 543 19.92 13.02 -12.45
C GLU A 543 18.73 13.94 -12.63
N PHE A 544 18.65 14.99 -11.80
CA PHE A 544 17.68 16.06 -12.00
C PHE A 544 18.38 17.41 -12.11
N LYS A 545 17.83 18.28 -12.98
CA LYS A 545 18.36 19.64 -13.21
C LYS A 545 17.35 20.69 -12.76
N ASN A 546 17.84 21.68 -12.04
CA ASN A 546 17.09 22.87 -11.67
C ASN A 546 17.10 23.88 -12.83
N VAL A 547 15.92 24.40 -13.17
CA VAL A 547 15.68 25.29 -14.30
C VAL A 547 14.89 26.50 -13.81
N ILE A 548 15.31 27.69 -14.21
CA ILE A 548 14.60 28.94 -13.92
C ILE A 548 13.75 29.33 -15.14
N LEU A 549 12.44 29.22 -15.01
CA LEU A 549 11.48 29.73 -15.97
C LEU A 549 11.55 31.26 -16.03
N ASN A 550 11.50 31.80 -17.24
CA ASN A 550 11.58 33.24 -17.51
C ASN A 550 11.11 33.51 -18.96
N GLU A 551 11.00 34.77 -19.37
CA GLU A 551 10.51 35.11 -20.72
C GLU A 551 11.43 34.58 -21.84
N ASN A 552 12.74 34.51 -21.60
CA ASN A 552 13.74 34.02 -22.55
C ASN A 552 13.97 32.50 -22.44
N PHE A 553 13.19 31.79 -21.63
CA PHE A 553 13.33 30.35 -21.43
C PHE A 553 13.12 29.57 -22.74
N VAL A 554 14.03 28.64 -23.03
CA VAL A 554 13.97 27.72 -24.18
C VAL A 554 13.66 26.31 -23.66
N PHE A 555 12.53 25.78 -24.11
CA PHE A 555 12.10 24.44 -23.74
C PHE A 555 12.97 23.38 -24.44
N SER A 556 13.39 22.35 -23.68
CA SER A 556 14.13 21.20 -24.24
C SER A 556 13.60 19.86 -23.76
N HIS A 557 13.19 19.79 -22.49
CA HIS A 557 12.67 18.58 -21.85
C HIS A 557 11.47 18.94 -20.99
N PRO A 558 10.51 18.01 -20.77
CA PRO A 558 9.44 18.23 -19.81
C PRO A 558 9.98 18.58 -18.42
N LEU A 559 9.29 19.50 -17.74
CA LEU A 559 9.67 19.98 -16.41
C LEU A 559 8.55 19.76 -15.43
N THR A 560 8.86 19.35 -14.21
CA THR A 560 7.93 19.51 -13.10
C THR A 560 7.97 20.98 -12.65
N VAL A 561 6.80 21.60 -12.52
CA VAL A 561 6.62 23.02 -12.21
C VAL A 561 5.63 23.18 -11.07
N THR A 562 5.83 24.18 -10.21
CA THR A 562 4.89 24.49 -9.13
C THR A 562 4.01 25.65 -9.55
N GLY A 563 2.69 25.46 -9.50
CA GLY A 563 1.71 26.52 -9.70
C GLY A 563 1.25 27.10 -8.37
N ALA A 564 0.98 28.39 -8.36
CA ALA A 564 0.28 29.11 -7.31
C ALA A 564 -1.09 29.56 -7.84
N PHE A 565 -2.14 29.32 -7.06
CA PHE A 565 -3.50 29.71 -7.40
C PHE A 565 -4.16 30.43 -6.23
N LEU A 566 -4.67 31.63 -6.49
CA LEU A 566 -5.34 32.46 -5.49
C LEU A 566 -6.82 32.07 -5.39
N LEU A 567 -7.20 31.54 -4.22
CA LEU A 567 -8.57 31.14 -3.88
C LEU A 567 -9.44 32.36 -3.55
N PRO A 568 -10.78 32.24 -3.61
CA PRO A 568 -11.71 33.34 -3.33
C PRO A 568 -11.65 33.90 -1.90
N ASP A 569 -11.03 33.18 -0.96
CA ASP A 569 -10.81 33.59 0.43
C ASP A 569 -9.43 34.23 0.66
N ASP A 570 -8.77 34.65 -0.43
CA ASP A 570 -7.42 35.24 -0.46
C ASP A 570 -6.30 34.29 0.00
N THR A 571 -6.56 32.98 0.09
CA THR A 571 -5.52 31.99 0.36
C THR A 571 -4.85 31.50 -0.93
N VAL A 572 -3.54 31.23 -0.89
CA VAL A 572 -2.80 30.67 -2.03
C VAL A 572 -2.66 29.16 -1.86
N CYS A 573 -3.10 28.40 -2.86
CA CYS A 573 -2.80 26.98 -2.94
C CYS A 573 -1.64 26.72 -3.91
N PHE A 574 -0.76 25.80 -3.52
CA PHE A 574 0.37 25.37 -4.34
C PHE A 574 0.13 23.96 -4.86
N HIS A 575 0.46 23.76 -6.13
CA HIS A 575 0.21 22.49 -6.80
C HIS A 575 1.32 22.13 -7.79
N GLN A 576 1.78 20.88 -7.74
CA GLN A 576 2.82 20.38 -8.64
C GLN A 576 2.21 19.88 -9.95
N MET A 577 2.75 20.34 -11.08
CA MET A 577 2.28 20.05 -12.44
C MET A 577 3.46 19.69 -13.35
N VAL A 578 3.19 19.38 -14.62
CA VAL A 578 4.25 19.05 -15.60
C VAL A 578 4.13 19.91 -16.85
N LEU A 579 5.15 20.70 -17.14
CA LEU A 579 5.30 21.41 -18.41
C LEU A 579 5.59 20.41 -19.53
N ASP A 580 4.66 20.29 -20.49
CA ASP A 580 4.79 19.42 -21.67
C ASP A 580 5.66 20.06 -22.74
N ARG A 581 5.44 21.35 -23.03
CA ARG A 581 6.14 22.13 -24.07
C ARG A 581 5.88 23.63 -23.93
N VAL A 582 6.62 24.41 -24.72
CA VAL A 582 6.25 25.78 -25.08
C VAL A 582 5.64 25.74 -26.50
N ASP A 583 4.51 26.39 -26.69
CA ASP A 583 3.85 26.53 -27.99
C ASP A 583 4.42 27.74 -28.73
N ASP A 584 5.23 27.51 -29.76
CA ASP A 584 5.93 28.58 -30.49
C ASP A 584 4.98 29.56 -31.20
N LEU A 585 3.74 29.13 -31.51
CA LEU A 585 2.77 29.98 -32.21
C LEU A 585 2.08 30.96 -31.26
N THR A 586 1.79 30.52 -30.03
CA THR A 586 1.07 31.33 -29.05
C THR A 586 1.99 31.91 -27.96
N ASN A 587 3.24 31.45 -27.90
CA ASN A 587 4.22 31.78 -26.85
C ASN A 587 3.69 31.45 -25.44
N GLU A 588 3.04 30.29 -25.31
CA GLU A 588 2.43 29.80 -24.07
C GLU A 588 3.10 28.51 -23.58
N TYR A 589 3.21 28.38 -22.27
CA TYR A 589 3.45 27.10 -21.60
C TYR A 589 2.22 26.22 -21.71
N VAL A 590 2.40 24.99 -22.19
CA VAL A 590 1.36 23.95 -22.20
C VAL A 590 1.67 22.95 -21.09
N ILE A 591 0.78 22.87 -20.10
CA ILE A 591 1.04 22.21 -18.83
C ILE A 591 -0.01 21.13 -18.58
N GLN A 592 0.46 19.92 -18.24
CA GLN A 592 -0.36 18.85 -17.70
C GLN A 592 -0.66 19.13 -16.24
N ASN A 593 -1.94 19.29 -15.93
CA ASN A 593 -2.43 19.63 -14.60
C ASN A 593 -3.24 18.47 -14.02
N SER A 594 -2.92 18.03 -12.81
CA SER A 594 -3.65 16.98 -12.09
C SER A 594 -4.68 17.52 -11.06
N ASP A 595 -4.87 18.83 -10.96
CA ASP A 595 -5.95 19.45 -10.16
C ASP A 595 -7.06 19.94 -11.09
N PHE A 596 -8.06 19.10 -11.32
CA PHE A 596 -9.15 19.43 -12.24
C PHE A 596 -10.19 20.38 -11.63
N GLN A 597 -10.10 20.65 -10.32
CA GLN A 597 -11.04 21.57 -9.65
C GLN A 597 -10.71 23.02 -10.00
N HIS A 598 -9.42 23.34 -10.05
CA HIS A 598 -8.93 24.70 -10.30
C HIS A 598 -8.44 24.88 -11.75
N GLY A 599 -8.79 23.97 -12.66
CA GLY A 599 -8.42 24.07 -14.07
C GLY A 599 -8.76 22.81 -14.87
N GLY A 600 -8.58 22.86 -16.18
CA GLY A 600 -8.66 21.66 -17.01
C GLY A 600 -7.41 20.76 -16.87
N PRO A 601 -7.42 19.58 -17.52
CA PRO A 601 -6.26 18.67 -17.59
C PRO A 601 -5.07 19.25 -18.36
N VAL A 602 -5.32 20.33 -19.11
CA VAL A 602 -4.33 21.10 -19.87
C VAL A 602 -4.51 22.57 -19.49
N LEU A 603 -3.44 23.19 -19.01
CA LEU A 603 -3.37 24.62 -18.79
C LEU A 603 -2.48 25.26 -19.86
N ARG A 604 -2.90 26.44 -20.31
CA ARG A 604 -2.11 27.31 -21.19
C ARG A 604 -1.81 28.60 -20.44
N ILE A 605 -0.53 28.85 -20.18
CA ILE A 605 -0.06 30.02 -19.43
C ILE A 605 0.92 30.79 -20.32
N PRO A 606 0.65 32.05 -20.70
CA PRO A 606 1.59 32.86 -21.48
C PRO A 606 2.95 32.94 -20.80
N LYS A 607 4.04 32.91 -21.58
CA LYS A 607 5.39 33.06 -21.02
C LYS A 607 5.65 34.42 -20.35
N THR A 608 4.91 35.42 -20.79
CA THR A 608 4.88 36.79 -20.25
C THR A 608 4.01 36.93 -19.00
N ARG A 609 3.37 35.84 -18.54
CA ARG A 609 2.64 35.84 -17.27
C ARG A 609 3.62 36.10 -16.13
N GLU A 610 3.15 36.87 -15.15
CA GLU A 610 3.88 37.12 -13.92
C GLU A 610 4.15 35.82 -13.15
N TYR A 611 5.30 35.74 -12.48
CA TYR A 611 5.73 34.58 -11.70
C TYR A 611 5.45 34.83 -10.22
N TYR A 612 4.97 33.79 -9.55
CA TYR A 612 4.74 33.83 -8.12
C TYR A 612 6.06 33.76 -7.36
N VAL A 613 6.25 34.66 -6.40
CA VAL A 613 7.42 34.71 -5.52
C VAL A 613 7.03 35.05 -4.09
N CYS A 614 7.88 34.69 -3.12
CA CYS A 614 7.67 35.07 -1.74
C CYS A 614 7.86 36.59 -1.53
N ASP A 615 7.26 37.11 -0.46
CA ASP A 615 7.30 38.55 -0.11
C ASP A 615 8.71 39.13 -0.09
N HIS A 616 9.66 38.38 0.48
CA HIS A 616 11.04 38.83 0.58
C HIS A 616 11.65 39.06 -0.81
N PHE A 617 11.53 38.07 -1.70
CA PHE A 617 12.05 38.16 -3.06
C PHE A 617 11.33 39.25 -3.87
N MET A 618 10.02 39.41 -3.67
CA MET A 618 9.25 40.44 -4.34
C MET A 618 9.74 41.85 -3.95
N LEU A 619 9.91 42.10 -2.65
CA LEU A 619 10.32 43.41 -2.13
C LEU A 619 11.75 43.79 -2.56
N GLU A 620 12.65 42.83 -2.67
CA GLU A 620 14.00 43.04 -3.19
C GLU A 620 14.01 43.45 -4.67
N ASN A 621 12.99 43.06 -5.42
CA ASN A 621 12.87 43.26 -6.87
C ASN A 621 11.85 44.36 -7.24
N ARG A 622 11.64 45.33 -6.34
CA ARG A 622 10.75 46.48 -6.58
C ARG A 622 11.46 47.56 -7.38
N TYR A 623 11.01 47.80 -8.60
CA TYR A 623 11.55 48.83 -9.50
C TYR A 623 10.78 50.17 -9.43
N GLY A 624 9.51 50.13 -9.03
CA GLY A 624 8.65 51.32 -9.00
C GLY A 624 7.43 51.16 -8.10
N GLN A 625 6.50 52.10 -8.16
CA GLN A 625 5.23 51.98 -7.45
C GLN A 625 4.36 50.92 -8.14
N GLY A 626 4.28 49.74 -7.54
CA GLY A 626 3.50 48.61 -8.07
C GLY A 626 4.17 47.86 -9.23
N GLU A 627 5.47 48.08 -9.48
CA GLU A 627 6.24 47.36 -10.50
C GLU A 627 7.31 46.48 -9.86
N PHE A 628 7.20 45.17 -10.09
CA PHE A 628 8.11 44.15 -9.56
C PHE A 628 8.66 43.29 -10.71
N LYS A 629 9.98 43.32 -10.90
CA LYS A 629 10.67 42.67 -12.02
C LYS A 629 12.01 42.13 -11.56
N TYR A 630 12.36 40.94 -12.01
CA TYR A 630 13.66 40.33 -11.78
C TYR A 630 14.49 40.30 -13.06
N TYR A 631 15.76 40.67 -12.92
CA TYR A 631 16.79 40.54 -13.96
C TYR A 631 17.89 39.62 -13.45
N GLY A 632 18.00 38.46 -14.08
CA GLY A 632 19.02 37.48 -13.75
C GLY A 632 20.35 37.76 -14.46
N SER A 633 21.42 37.23 -13.87
CA SER A 633 22.79 37.41 -14.35
C SER A 633 23.08 36.82 -15.74
N LYS A 634 22.22 35.93 -16.25
CA LYS A 634 22.36 35.27 -17.55
C LYS A 634 21.33 35.77 -18.56
N GLY A 635 20.73 36.94 -18.30
CA GLY A 635 19.71 37.54 -19.16
C GLY A 635 18.29 37.01 -18.89
N GLU A 636 18.06 36.37 -17.75
CA GLU A 636 16.70 36.03 -17.32
C GLU A 636 15.90 37.30 -17.07
N PHE A 637 14.65 37.34 -17.54
CA PHE A 637 13.71 38.42 -17.27
C PHE A 637 12.36 37.86 -16.89
N MET A 638 11.75 38.40 -15.83
CA MET A 638 10.42 38.02 -15.38
C MET A 638 9.71 39.15 -14.62
N TRP A 639 8.40 39.21 -14.78
CA TRP A 639 7.50 39.97 -13.92
C TRP A 639 7.11 39.14 -12.70
N LEU A 640 6.88 39.79 -11.56
CA LEU A 640 6.70 39.12 -10.27
C LEU A 640 5.37 39.51 -9.62
N ASP A 641 4.66 38.52 -9.07
CA ASP A 641 3.39 38.68 -8.35
C ASP A 641 3.38 37.86 -7.04
N ASN A 642 2.57 38.29 -6.06
CA ASN A 642 2.28 37.58 -4.81
C ASN A 642 0.90 38.00 -4.26
N GLU A 643 0.41 37.31 -3.23
CA GLU A 643 -0.88 37.58 -2.62
C GLU A 643 -0.86 38.81 -1.69
N ASN A 644 0.31 39.12 -1.11
CA ASN A 644 0.43 40.15 -0.07
C ASN A 644 0.52 41.58 -0.65
N VAL A 645 0.84 41.73 -1.94
CA VAL A 645 0.80 43.02 -2.61
C VAL A 645 -0.53 43.20 -3.33
N LYS A 646 -1.33 44.10 -2.77
CA LYS A 646 -2.70 44.39 -3.20
C LYS A 646 -2.81 44.55 -4.72
N ASN A 647 -3.73 43.78 -5.31
CA ASN A 647 -4.10 43.78 -6.74
C ASN A 647 -3.03 43.28 -7.72
N THR A 648 -1.97 42.61 -7.26
CA THR A 648 -0.99 41.98 -8.17
C THR A 648 -1.52 40.61 -8.64
N MET A 649 -1.72 39.67 -7.73
CA MET A 649 -2.43 38.43 -8.05
C MET A 649 -3.93 38.64 -8.27
N LYS A 650 -4.42 38.16 -9.40
CA LYS A 650 -5.85 38.02 -9.73
C LYS A 650 -6.43 36.69 -9.23
N PRO A 651 -7.66 36.67 -8.66
CA PRO A 651 -8.32 35.46 -8.19
C PRO A 651 -8.67 34.51 -9.34
N ASN A 652 -8.79 33.22 -9.04
CA ASN A 652 -9.12 32.14 -9.99
C ASN A 652 -8.14 32.06 -11.19
N ARG A 653 -6.86 32.34 -10.95
CA ARG A 653 -5.82 32.40 -11.98
C ARG A 653 -4.56 31.70 -11.50
N TRP A 654 -3.97 30.90 -12.38
CA TRP A 654 -2.68 30.25 -12.14
C TRP A 654 -1.51 31.19 -12.46
N TYR A 655 -0.54 31.16 -11.56
CA TYR A 655 0.80 31.71 -11.70
C TYR A 655 1.80 30.57 -11.53
N LEU A 656 2.98 30.67 -12.14
CA LEU A 656 4.04 29.68 -11.96
C LEU A 656 5.08 30.24 -11.01
N LEU A 657 5.64 29.38 -10.15
CA LEU A 657 6.91 29.68 -9.52
C LEU A 657 7.99 29.60 -10.60
N PRO A 658 9.05 30.42 -10.52
CA PRO A 658 10.12 30.41 -11.51
C PRO A 658 10.95 29.12 -11.44
N GLN A 659 10.96 28.42 -10.31
CA GLN A 659 11.75 27.21 -10.12
C GLN A 659 11.04 25.98 -10.71
N ALA A 660 11.77 25.21 -11.51
CA ALA A 660 11.30 24.01 -12.19
C ALA A 660 12.39 22.95 -12.27
N TYR A 661 12.03 21.67 -12.48
CA TYR A 661 13.00 20.58 -12.52
C TYR A 661 12.77 19.61 -13.68
N SER A 662 13.84 19.16 -14.34
CA SER A 662 13.82 18.04 -15.30
C SER A 662 14.48 16.81 -14.70
N ILE A 663 14.12 15.63 -15.20
CA ILE A 663 14.83 14.37 -14.97
C ILE A 663 15.52 13.95 -16.26
N ILE A 664 16.74 13.43 -16.14
CA ILE A 664 17.51 12.85 -17.23
C ILE A 664 18.02 11.48 -16.80
N LEU A 665 17.91 10.50 -17.69
CA LEU A 665 18.46 9.16 -17.48
C LEU A 665 19.71 8.94 -18.35
N ASN A 666 20.87 8.86 -17.71
CA ASN A 666 22.14 8.69 -18.40
C ASN A 666 22.45 7.19 -18.53
N ARG A 667 22.61 6.70 -19.76
CA ARG A 667 23.13 5.35 -20.00
C ARG A 667 24.57 5.27 -19.49
N LEU A 668 24.88 4.18 -18.81
CA LEU A 668 26.26 3.84 -18.51
C LEU A 668 26.67 2.72 -19.46
N GLU A 669 27.74 2.94 -20.22
CA GLU A 669 28.31 1.91 -21.07
C GLU A 669 28.92 0.83 -20.18
N ASP A 670 28.58 -0.44 -20.43
CA ASP A 670 29.18 -1.58 -19.74
C ASP A 670 30.68 -1.63 -20.06
N SER A 671 31.51 -1.19 -19.11
CA SER A 671 32.95 -1.41 -19.16
C SER A 671 33.28 -2.86 -18.76
N SER A 672 32.80 -3.84 -19.53
CA SER A 672 33.27 -5.23 -19.43
C SER A 672 32.86 -6.04 -20.67
N ASP A 673 33.53 -5.79 -21.78
CA ASP A 673 33.66 -6.74 -22.89
C ASP A 673 35.11 -6.67 -23.41
N SER A 674 36.04 -7.04 -22.52
CA SER A 674 37.41 -7.37 -22.90
C SER A 674 37.99 -8.36 -21.90
N ASP A 675 37.36 -9.52 -21.72
CA ASP A 675 38.08 -10.74 -21.38
C ASP A 675 37.21 -11.98 -21.59
N SER A 676 37.81 -12.98 -22.24
CA SER A 676 37.33 -14.34 -22.52
C SER A 676 36.50 -14.60 -23.79
N SER A 677 37.21 -14.71 -24.92
CA SER A 677 36.80 -15.62 -26.01
C SER A 677 37.98 -16.43 -26.56
N GLU A 678 38.60 -17.22 -25.68
CA GLU A 678 39.29 -18.44 -26.13
C GLU A 678 38.94 -19.58 -25.17
N GLN A 679 37.96 -20.40 -25.55
CA GLN A 679 38.07 -21.85 -25.40
C GLN A 679 37.06 -22.56 -26.30
N SER A 680 37.63 -23.33 -27.21
CA SER A 680 37.03 -24.21 -28.21
C SER A 680 36.17 -25.32 -27.61
N SER A 681 34.98 -25.53 -28.19
CA SER A 681 34.18 -26.75 -28.01
C SER A 681 34.41 -27.72 -29.19
N PRO A 682 34.68 -29.02 -28.98
CA PRO A 682 34.73 -29.99 -30.06
C PRO A 682 33.36 -30.63 -30.31
N GLY A 683 32.91 -30.54 -31.56
CA GLY A 683 32.31 -31.62 -32.36
C GLY A 683 31.04 -32.33 -31.88
N SER A 684 29.97 -32.16 -32.66
CA SER A 684 29.20 -33.32 -33.15
C SER A 684 28.41 -32.95 -34.42
N ASN A 685 28.90 -33.44 -35.56
CA ASN A 685 28.20 -33.48 -36.84
C ASN A 685 26.93 -34.34 -36.74
N LEU A 686 25.84 -33.88 -37.35
CA LEU A 686 24.83 -34.75 -37.95
C LEU A 686 24.12 -33.99 -39.09
N ASP A 687 24.59 -34.29 -40.30
CA ASP A 687 23.96 -33.98 -41.58
C ASP A 687 22.59 -34.66 -41.71
N VAL A 688 21.55 -33.89 -42.08
CA VAL A 688 20.42 -34.43 -42.86
C VAL A 688 20.00 -33.41 -43.92
N LYS A 689 20.17 -33.82 -45.18
CA LYS A 689 19.79 -33.14 -46.42
C LYS A 689 18.27 -32.98 -46.56
N LEU A 690 17.83 -31.82 -47.05
CA LEU A 690 16.49 -31.60 -47.62
C LEU A 690 16.61 -31.45 -49.15
N GLN A 691 15.85 -32.24 -49.91
CA GLN A 691 15.54 -31.99 -51.32
C GLN A 691 14.16 -31.30 -51.43
N PRO A 692 13.94 -30.43 -52.42
CA PRO A 692 12.73 -29.61 -52.53
C PRO A 692 11.66 -30.27 -53.41
N ALA A 693 10.41 -29.88 -53.23
CA ALA A 693 9.32 -30.19 -54.14
C ALA A 693 8.48 -28.94 -54.42
N GLY A 694 8.26 -28.64 -55.71
CA GLY A 694 7.22 -27.76 -56.24
C GLY A 694 7.65 -26.35 -56.53
#